data_AF-A0A3L6KX22-F1
#
_entry.id   AF-A0A3L6KX22-F1
#
_cell.length_a   1.000
_cell.length_b   1.000
_cell.length_c   1.000
_cell.angle_alpha   90.00
_cell.angle_beta   90.00
_cell.angle_gamma   90.00
#
_symmetry.space_group_name_H-M   'P 1'
#
loop_
_entity.id
_entity.type
_entity.pdbx_description
1 polymer ?
#
loop_
_entity_poly.entity_id
_entity_poly.type
_entity_poly.pdbx_seq_one_letter_code
_entity_poly.pdbx_strand_id
1 'polypeptide(L)'
;MVDKENQVIRLRPYEYIHVMDRNTCEVMLVEGPRSFTMLDHHISLHDKVQNHVVVPPGHYCEVENPVVKPTASSSVGTLCNEMGHREVRLSQDPFPLHPGEKLVTEPQPMRILAANEAIAVRALKEFTYSVPALGGSNNGEKGDTTGVAVRRRAVGEVWLVRGPCEYVPRVEEVVEGNVTPIFLSAGQSLVLRANCNFTDINGVKRSRGDVWAVTTAGMHFPDPSASVVRVHEGVILSATEAVRVRALRSFFDRLAAVDRVAGERWLVTHDVVPLFIPTVDEEVEEKISLTVVGERQYCEILNVVKGGVCHYGVCEVRHGPCSFFLQPGEVLVGGTVREAHILSSDEALLVVAVRAFVDEDGVEREPASRWLVHGPRKYIPPQGVTVVERRKRMVLSGSEGVYVRDICTGNVRAVHGEAVLLGPEEELWEKPIDPLVHKLLTARRHSMYASRVCTETSVDVGSEGHPRTHKIVMFKVPHNALVQLYDPTTNKSRVEAGPLTVSLGPNEEISVVVLSGGQPKRRGHIHSLFLFLGPDFMADKIVVETLEHARLQLEIAYNWEFDTTDVEHIKRIAFSVPDFVGMACKTLANRIRAAIASEPFDNFHRNSSSLIRRAIFHSHSGTTELRGDSLYFPVNGLVITNVDVRSVEPVEVKMQNALTKSVQLAVEIITKSQENEASHQAMLMEQEEKGALELQLMKDRVSAEEERVKLLRVVAENTAIELCGASKAQALAESEARCVESQGELDVTGIRCEAQSLIAAAQLAGLRERVESKLCHRRAMDELAIAKAKALSDIDATKYEKIFEALGKGTFEAIARAGPELKAKLLQALGLKGFLVTDGSTPINLLGIADCVLHKNGNDALP
;
A
#
# COMPACT_ATOMS: atom_id res chain seq x y z
N MET A 1 -40.64 -129.52 -47.34
CA MET A 1 -40.49 -130.38 -48.52
C MET A 1 -40.01 -129.51 -49.66
N VAL A 2 -38.85 -129.84 -50.22
CA VAL A 2 -38.47 -129.63 -51.63
C VAL A 2 -37.74 -130.93 -52.01
N ASP A 3 -37.78 -131.30 -53.28
CA ASP A 3 -37.70 -132.70 -53.71
C ASP A 3 -36.31 -133.34 -53.68
N LYS A 4 -36.29 -134.67 -53.63
CA LYS A 4 -35.09 -135.49 -53.84
C LYS A 4 -34.72 -135.54 -55.33
N GLU A 5 -34.18 -134.46 -55.86
CA GLU A 5 -33.42 -134.46 -57.12
C GLU A 5 -32.01 -133.92 -56.88
N ASN A 6 -31.04 -134.47 -57.62
CA ASN A 6 -29.59 -134.30 -57.38
C ASN A 6 -29.20 -132.83 -57.11
N GLN A 7 -28.88 -132.50 -55.86
CA GLN A 7 -28.61 -131.12 -55.45
C GLN A 7 -27.18 -130.71 -55.85
N VAL A 8 -27.03 -130.33 -57.13
CA VAL A 8 -25.75 -129.88 -57.70
C VAL A 8 -25.51 -128.42 -57.32
N ILE A 9 -24.56 -128.18 -56.41
CA ILE A 9 -24.12 -126.83 -56.07
C ILE A 9 -23.12 -126.36 -57.12
N ARG A 10 -23.49 -125.33 -57.89
CA ARG A 10 -22.65 -124.78 -58.96
C ARG A 10 -21.93 -123.52 -58.47
N LEU A 11 -20.68 -123.69 -58.05
CA LEU A 11 -19.80 -122.61 -57.62
C LEU A 11 -19.24 -121.88 -58.85
N ARG A 12 -19.31 -120.54 -58.85
CA ARG A 12 -18.63 -119.65 -59.80
C ARG A 12 -17.14 -119.48 -59.45
N PRO A 13 -16.30 -118.86 -60.29
CA PRO A 13 -14.97 -118.45 -59.88
C PRO A 13 -15.03 -117.56 -58.64
N TYR A 14 -14.13 -117.78 -57.67
CA TYR A 14 -14.08 -117.07 -56.38
C TYR A 14 -15.30 -117.26 -55.46
N GLU A 15 -16.12 -118.28 -55.70
CA GLU A 15 -17.12 -118.80 -54.75
C GLU A 15 -16.61 -120.10 -54.08
N TYR A 16 -16.90 -120.30 -52.79
CA TYR A 16 -16.57 -121.54 -52.05
C TYR A 16 -17.67 -121.97 -51.08
N ILE A 17 -17.62 -123.23 -50.64
CA ILE A 17 -18.40 -123.78 -49.52
C ILE A 17 -17.54 -124.74 -48.67
N HIS A 18 -17.91 -124.90 -47.40
CA HIS A 18 -17.46 -126.03 -46.56
C HIS A 18 -18.52 -127.14 -46.57
N VAL A 19 -18.09 -128.38 -46.79
CA VAL A 19 -18.92 -129.58 -46.88
C VAL A 19 -18.43 -130.59 -45.85
N MET A 20 -19.28 -130.96 -44.90
CA MET A 20 -19.01 -132.05 -43.96
C MET A 20 -19.49 -133.38 -44.54
N ASP A 21 -18.64 -134.40 -44.55
CA ASP A 21 -19.08 -135.79 -44.71
C ASP A 21 -19.48 -136.38 -43.36
N ARG A 22 -20.69 -136.93 -43.25
CA ARG A 22 -21.21 -137.54 -42.02
C ARG A 22 -20.59 -138.91 -41.70
N ASN A 23 -19.93 -139.56 -42.66
CA ASN A 23 -19.31 -140.87 -42.44
C ASN A 23 -17.91 -140.74 -41.82
N THR A 24 -17.12 -139.77 -42.27
CA THR A 24 -15.76 -139.49 -41.76
C THR A 24 -15.72 -138.37 -40.71
N CYS A 25 -16.78 -137.55 -40.62
CA CYS A 25 -16.83 -136.28 -39.89
C CYS A 25 -15.81 -135.22 -40.38
N GLU A 26 -15.12 -135.44 -41.50
CA GLU A 26 -14.19 -134.46 -42.07
C GLU A 26 -14.96 -133.33 -42.79
N VAL A 27 -14.39 -132.12 -42.73
CA VAL A 27 -14.92 -130.93 -43.41
C VAL A 27 -14.03 -130.59 -44.59
N MET A 28 -14.53 -130.84 -45.80
CA MET A 28 -13.87 -130.48 -47.04
C MET A 28 -14.18 -129.04 -47.43
N LEU A 29 -13.15 -128.32 -47.89
CA LEU A 29 -13.31 -127.08 -48.64
C LEU A 29 -13.59 -127.43 -50.11
N VAL A 30 -14.60 -126.79 -50.71
CA VAL A 30 -14.91 -126.91 -52.14
C VAL A 30 -14.93 -125.51 -52.76
N GLU A 31 -14.00 -125.27 -53.67
CA GLU A 31 -13.82 -124.03 -54.41
C GLU A 31 -14.41 -124.13 -55.83
N GLY A 32 -14.83 -122.98 -56.39
CA GLY A 32 -15.24 -122.84 -57.78
C GLY A 32 -14.16 -122.27 -58.71
N PRO A 33 -14.31 -122.40 -60.04
CA PRO A 33 -15.52 -122.83 -60.74
C PRO A 33 -15.69 -124.36 -60.80
N ARG A 34 -16.69 -124.88 -60.08
CA ARG A 34 -16.95 -126.32 -59.97
C ARG A 34 -18.44 -126.58 -59.72
N SER A 35 -19.01 -127.51 -60.47
CA SER A 35 -20.29 -128.12 -60.13
C SER A 35 -20.01 -129.29 -59.17
N PHE A 36 -20.39 -129.14 -57.91
CA PHE A 36 -20.25 -130.18 -56.88
C PHE A 36 -21.57 -130.88 -56.65
N THR A 37 -21.61 -132.18 -56.91
CA THR A 37 -22.77 -133.04 -56.62
C THR A 37 -22.73 -133.48 -55.16
N MET A 38 -23.68 -133.04 -54.34
CA MET A 38 -23.83 -133.58 -52.99
C MET A 38 -24.25 -135.06 -53.04
N LEU A 39 -23.72 -135.86 -52.12
CA LEU A 39 -24.08 -137.26 -51.90
C LEU A 39 -24.92 -137.34 -50.61
N ASP A 40 -25.67 -138.42 -50.39
CA ASP A 40 -26.58 -138.57 -49.22
C ASP A 40 -25.89 -138.40 -47.84
N HIS A 41 -24.56 -138.51 -47.77
CA HIS A 41 -23.75 -138.29 -46.57
C HIS A 41 -23.10 -136.90 -46.46
N HIS A 42 -23.17 -136.06 -47.50
CA HIS A 42 -22.63 -134.70 -47.49
C HIS A 42 -23.64 -133.69 -46.91
N ILE A 43 -23.14 -132.73 -46.12
CA ILE A 43 -23.91 -131.58 -45.61
C ILE A 43 -23.11 -130.29 -45.88
N SER A 44 -23.75 -129.28 -46.48
CA SER A 44 -23.20 -127.92 -46.51
C SER A 44 -23.23 -127.31 -45.11
N LEU A 45 -22.10 -126.77 -44.64
CA LEU A 45 -22.03 -126.04 -43.36
C LEU A 45 -22.46 -124.57 -43.46
N HIS A 46 -22.79 -124.09 -44.67
CA HIS A 46 -23.30 -122.74 -44.90
C HIS A 46 -24.67 -122.77 -45.59
N ASP A 47 -25.58 -121.90 -45.14
CA ASP A 47 -26.88 -121.67 -45.77
C ASP A 47 -26.78 -121.03 -47.16
N LYS A 48 -25.63 -120.42 -47.48
CA LYS A 48 -25.32 -119.73 -48.73
C LYS A 48 -23.87 -119.99 -49.12
N VAL A 49 -23.60 -119.94 -50.43
CA VAL A 49 -22.26 -119.94 -51.00
C VAL A 49 -21.49 -118.69 -50.51
N GLN A 50 -20.22 -118.86 -50.14
CA GLN A 50 -19.34 -117.80 -49.65
C GLN A 50 -18.45 -117.27 -50.78
N ASN A 51 -18.05 -116.01 -50.68
CA ASN A 51 -17.08 -115.40 -51.61
C ASN A 51 -15.67 -115.49 -51.01
N HIS A 52 -14.65 -115.62 -51.87
CA HIS A 52 -13.25 -115.52 -51.45
C HIS A 52 -12.96 -114.12 -50.90
N VAL A 53 -12.11 -114.04 -49.86
CA VAL A 53 -11.64 -112.78 -49.29
C VAL A 53 -10.67 -112.13 -50.28
N VAL A 54 -11.02 -110.92 -50.73
CA VAL A 54 -10.18 -110.09 -51.59
C VAL A 54 -9.50 -109.04 -50.73
N VAL A 55 -8.16 -109.03 -50.68
CA VAL A 55 -7.39 -107.99 -49.98
C VAL A 55 -6.75 -107.07 -51.03
N PRO A 56 -7.25 -105.83 -51.21
CA PRO A 56 -6.69 -104.90 -52.20
C PRO A 56 -5.22 -104.53 -51.92
N PRO A 57 -4.47 -104.04 -52.91
CA PRO A 57 -3.16 -103.44 -52.68
C PRO A 57 -3.22 -102.34 -51.61
N GLY A 58 -2.19 -102.26 -50.77
CA GLY A 58 -2.16 -101.33 -49.62
C GLY A 58 -3.18 -101.65 -48.52
N HIS A 59 -3.80 -102.83 -48.51
CA HIS A 59 -4.71 -103.28 -47.45
C HIS A 59 -4.21 -104.57 -46.77
N TYR A 60 -4.75 -104.86 -45.59
CA TYR A 60 -4.50 -106.07 -44.82
C TYR A 60 -5.80 -106.57 -44.16
N CYS A 61 -5.84 -107.84 -43.76
CA CYS A 61 -6.87 -108.39 -42.88
C CYS A 61 -6.27 -109.36 -41.84
N GLU A 62 -6.92 -109.49 -40.67
CA GLU A 62 -6.55 -110.48 -39.66
C GLU A 62 -7.42 -111.75 -39.81
N VAL A 63 -6.78 -112.92 -39.84
CA VAL A 63 -7.43 -114.24 -39.79
C VAL A 63 -7.03 -114.98 -38.52
N GLU A 64 -8.02 -115.47 -37.76
CA GLU A 64 -7.84 -116.30 -36.56
C GLU A 64 -7.89 -117.80 -36.93
N ASN A 65 -7.09 -118.60 -36.23
CA ASN A 65 -6.86 -120.04 -36.48
C ASN A 65 -6.34 -120.35 -37.89
N PRO A 66 -5.26 -119.68 -38.37
CA PRO A 66 -4.73 -119.87 -39.72
C PRO A 66 -4.29 -121.32 -39.97
N VAL A 67 -4.46 -121.81 -41.19
CA VAL A 67 -3.98 -123.13 -41.60
C VAL A 67 -2.47 -123.18 -41.77
N VAL A 68 -1.84 -124.18 -41.16
CA VAL A 68 -0.42 -124.50 -41.38
C VAL A 68 -0.25 -125.04 -42.80
N LYS A 69 0.34 -124.22 -43.68
CA LYS A 69 0.70 -124.63 -45.05
C LYS A 69 1.73 -125.77 -44.97
N PRO A 70 1.48 -126.95 -45.56
CA PRO A 70 2.39 -128.08 -45.43
C PRO A 70 3.71 -127.83 -46.15
N THR A 71 4.82 -127.81 -45.39
CA THR A 71 6.18 -127.86 -45.93
C THR A 71 6.33 -129.12 -46.80
N ALA A 72 7.14 -129.04 -47.87
CA ALA A 72 7.17 -130.00 -48.99
C ALA A 72 7.69 -131.43 -48.68
N SER A 73 7.62 -131.89 -47.43
CA SER A 73 8.06 -133.20 -46.94
C SER A 73 6.95 -134.03 -46.27
N SER A 74 5.69 -133.57 -46.30
CA SER A 74 4.55 -134.22 -45.62
C SER A 74 3.50 -134.70 -46.61
N SER A 75 3.51 -135.99 -46.96
CA SER A 75 2.53 -136.60 -47.86
C SER A 75 1.33 -137.19 -47.09
N VAL A 76 0.12 -136.68 -47.39
CA VAL A 76 -1.18 -137.12 -46.84
C VAL A 76 -1.36 -136.86 -45.34
N GLY A 77 -2.11 -135.81 -45.01
CA GLY A 77 -2.57 -135.48 -43.65
C GLY A 77 -3.55 -134.31 -43.69
N THR A 78 -4.55 -134.33 -42.81
CA THR A 78 -5.61 -133.31 -42.70
C THR A 78 -5.01 -131.92 -42.43
N LEU A 79 -5.60 -130.86 -43.00
CA LEU A 79 -5.17 -129.48 -42.72
C LEU A 79 -5.33 -129.18 -41.22
N CYS A 80 -4.26 -128.68 -40.60
CA CYS A 80 -4.25 -128.31 -39.19
C CYS A 80 -4.21 -126.79 -39.02
N ASN A 81 -5.04 -126.27 -38.13
CA ASN A 81 -5.14 -124.84 -37.83
C ASN A 81 -4.37 -124.52 -36.55
N GLU A 82 -3.68 -123.37 -36.51
CA GLU A 82 -3.04 -122.87 -35.29
C GLU A 82 -4.09 -122.25 -34.35
N MET A 83 -4.78 -123.09 -33.59
CA MET A 83 -5.90 -122.68 -32.72
C MET A 83 -5.48 -121.60 -31.72
N GLY A 84 -6.15 -120.44 -31.77
CA GLY A 84 -5.86 -119.27 -30.94
C GLY A 84 -4.74 -118.35 -31.45
N HIS A 85 -4.12 -118.67 -32.60
CA HIS A 85 -3.21 -117.76 -33.30
C HIS A 85 -3.95 -116.86 -34.28
N ARG A 86 -3.28 -115.78 -34.71
CA ARG A 86 -3.74 -114.89 -35.79
C ARG A 86 -2.64 -114.71 -36.83
N GLU A 87 -3.05 -114.53 -38.08
CA GLU A 87 -2.20 -114.19 -39.21
C GLU A 87 -2.69 -112.85 -39.82
N VAL A 88 -1.76 -111.93 -40.09
CA VAL A 88 -2.03 -110.75 -40.93
C VAL A 88 -1.80 -111.14 -42.39
N ARG A 89 -2.89 -111.22 -43.17
CA ARG A 89 -2.82 -111.47 -44.62
C ARG A 89 -2.80 -110.13 -45.35
N LEU A 90 -1.76 -109.92 -46.16
CA LEU A 90 -1.60 -108.77 -47.04
C LEU A 90 -2.28 -109.03 -48.40
N SER A 91 -2.17 -108.09 -49.34
CA SER A 91 -2.68 -108.27 -50.69
C SER A 91 -2.03 -109.48 -51.38
N GLN A 92 -2.89 -110.43 -51.76
CA GLN A 92 -2.57 -111.67 -52.46
C GLN A 92 -3.79 -112.05 -53.34
N ASP A 93 -3.68 -113.11 -54.15
CA ASP A 93 -4.83 -113.61 -54.92
C ASP A 93 -6.02 -113.92 -54.00
N PRO A 94 -7.28 -113.72 -54.46
CA PRO A 94 -8.47 -113.95 -53.64
C PRO A 94 -8.47 -115.37 -53.06
N PHE A 95 -8.63 -115.49 -51.74
CA PHE A 95 -8.50 -116.77 -51.02
C PHE A 95 -9.78 -117.14 -50.28
N PRO A 96 -10.17 -118.43 -50.24
CA PRO A 96 -11.22 -118.90 -49.35
C PRO A 96 -10.73 -118.90 -47.90
N LEU A 97 -11.64 -118.81 -46.93
CA LEU A 97 -11.30 -119.20 -45.55
C LEU A 97 -11.37 -120.73 -45.47
N HIS A 98 -10.33 -121.37 -44.92
CA HIS A 98 -10.37 -122.80 -44.68
C HIS A 98 -11.31 -123.17 -43.51
N PRO A 99 -11.76 -124.44 -43.37
CA PRO A 99 -12.54 -124.87 -42.22
C PRO A 99 -11.84 -124.51 -40.89
N GLY A 100 -12.55 -123.80 -40.02
CA GLY A 100 -12.01 -123.32 -38.72
C GLY A 100 -11.30 -121.97 -38.76
N GLU A 101 -10.87 -121.47 -39.93
CA GLU A 101 -10.39 -120.08 -40.08
C GLU A 101 -11.55 -119.09 -39.88
N LYS A 102 -11.27 -117.94 -39.28
CA LYS A 102 -12.22 -116.84 -39.13
C LYS A 102 -11.58 -115.52 -39.50
N LEU A 103 -12.25 -114.73 -40.34
CA LEU A 103 -11.88 -113.34 -40.58
C LEU A 103 -12.24 -112.52 -39.32
N VAL A 104 -11.23 -111.93 -38.67
CA VAL A 104 -11.40 -111.09 -37.47
C VAL A 104 -11.68 -109.65 -37.84
N THR A 105 -10.98 -109.17 -38.87
CA THR A 105 -11.01 -107.79 -39.35
C THR A 105 -11.22 -107.82 -40.86
N GLU A 106 -12.26 -107.15 -41.36
CA GLU A 106 -12.46 -106.95 -42.80
C GLU A 106 -11.26 -106.20 -43.43
N PRO A 107 -10.98 -106.33 -44.74
CA PRO A 107 -9.82 -105.71 -45.37
C PRO A 107 -9.74 -104.19 -45.15
N GLN A 108 -8.75 -103.74 -44.37
CA GLN A 108 -8.53 -102.33 -44.00
C GLN A 108 -7.23 -101.79 -44.63
N PRO A 109 -7.17 -100.50 -44.98
CA PRO A 109 -5.98 -99.89 -45.53
C PRO A 109 -4.84 -99.87 -44.49
N MET A 110 -3.62 -100.19 -44.94
CA MET A 110 -2.40 -100.05 -44.16
C MET A 110 -2.09 -98.57 -43.93
N ARG A 111 -1.42 -98.27 -42.81
CA ARG A 111 -1.20 -96.88 -42.41
C ARG A 111 0.03 -96.28 -43.10
N ILE A 112 -0.20 -95.40 -44.07
CA ILE A 112 0.85 -94.55 -44.63
C ILE A 112 1.24 -93.49 -43.58
N LEU A 113 2.54 -93.32 -43.34
CA LEU A 113 3.11 -92.26 -42.49
C LEU A 113 3.81 -91.25 -43.40
N ALA A 114 3.47 -89.98 -43.26
CA ALA A 114 4.18 -88.89 -43.93
C ALA A 114 5.55 -88.60 -43.28
N ALA A 115 6.44 -87.86 -43.96
CA ALA A 115 7.78 -87.54 -43.43
C ALA A 115 7.77 -86.69 -42.14
N ASN A 116 6.66 -85.98 -41.87
CA ASN A 116 6.39 -85.23 -40.65
C ASN A 116 5.59 -86.01 -39.59
N GLU A 117 5.35 -87.30 -39.83
CA GLU A 117 4.62 -88.17 -38.91
C GLU A 117 5.51 -89.30 -38.37
N ALA A 118 5.28 -89.64 -37.12
CA ALA A 118 5.81 -90.83 -36.49
C ALA A 118 4.78 -91.43 -35.54
N ILE A 119 4.88 -92.74 -35.29
CA ILE A 119 4.04 -93.47 -34.34
C ILE A 119 4.90 -94.19 -33.31
N ALA A 120 4.42 -94.25 -32.08
CA ALA A 120 4.95 -95.12 -31.05
C ALA A 120 4.32 -96.51 -31.20
N VAL A 121 5.14 -97.55 -31.24
CA VAL A 121 4.73 -98.95 -31.37
C VAL A 121 5.31 -99.75 -30.21
N ARG A 122 4.47 -100.55 -29.56
CA ARG A 122 4.81 -101.38 -28.40
C ARG A 122 4.75 -102.86 -28.77
N ALA A 123 5.78 -103.63 -28.44
CA ALA A 123 5.74 -105.09 -28.54
C ALA A 123 4.84 -105.70 -27.45
N LEU A 124 3.85 -106.49 -27.87
CA LEU A 124 2.98 -107.32 -27.01
C LEU A 124 3.62 -108.67 -26.70
N LYS A 125 4.42 -109.21 -27.62
CA LYS A 125 5.18 -110.46 -27.50
C LYS A 125 6.64 -110.20 -27.88
N GLU A 126 7.55 -111.07 -27.47
CA GLU A 126 8.91 -111.06 -28.01
C GLU A 126 8.91 -111.65 -29.42
N PHE A 127 9.50 -110.92 -30.37
CA PHE A 127 9.65 -111.37 -31.74
C PHE A 127 10.96 -110.92 -32.38
N THR A 128 11.38 -111.61 -33.43
CA THR A 128 12.46 -111.20 -34.32
C THR A 128 11.90 -110.84 -35.68
N TYR A 129 12.47 -109.83 -36.33
CA TYR A 129 12.06 -109.41 -37.66
C TYR A 129 13.25 -108.99 -38.52
N SER A 130 13.19 -109.41 -39.79
CA SER A 130 14.09 -108.95 -40.83
C SER A 130 13.77 -107.50 -41.19
N VAL A 131 14.82 -106.67 -41.25
CA VAL A 131 14.75 -105.30 -41.76
C VAL A 131 15.68 -105.19 -42.98
N PRO A 132 15.21 -104.63 -44.12
CA PRO A 132 16.12 -104.23 -45.18
C PRO A 132 17.19 -103.28 -44.65
N ALA A 133 18.44 -103.44 -45.07
CA ALA A 133 19.53 -102.57 -44.64
C ALA A 133 19.41 -101.15 -45.25
N LEU A 134 18.56 -100.30 -44.66
CA LEU A 134 18.60 -98.85 -44.91
C LEU A 134 19.97 -98.32 -44.49
N GLY A 135 20.72 -97.77 -45.44
CA GLY A 135 22.09 -97.30 -45.22
C GLY A 135 22.14 -96.12 -44.25
N GLY A 136 23.12 -96.13 -43.34
CA GLY A 136 23.30 -95.01 -42.39
C GLY A 136 23.92 -95.34 -41.03
N SER A 137 24.85 -96.29 -40.91
CA SER A 137 25.75 -96.33 -39.74
C SER A 137 27.07 -97.00 -40.07
N ASN A 138 28.17 -96.24 -39.99
CA ASN A 138 29.53 -96.72 -40.26
C ASN A 138 30.16 -97.35 -39.00
N ASN A 139 29.68 -98.53 -38.59
CA ASN A 139 30.41 -99.40 -37.68
C ASN A 139 31.12 -100.49 -38.49
N GLY A 140 32.45 -100.47 -38.49
CA GLY A 140 33.29 -101.30 -39.35
C GLY A 140 33.52 -102.72 -38.82
N GLU A 141 32.51 -103.58 -38.89
CA GLU A 141 32.68 -105.04 -38.77
C GLU A 141 32.39 -105.71 -40.12
N LYS A 142 33.27 -106.64 -40.54
CA LYS A 142 33.13 -107.35 -41.82
C LYS A 142 32.28 -108.61 -41.62
N GLY A 143 31.09 -108.65 -42.21
CA GLY A 143 30.23 -109.84 -42.21
C GLY A 143 29.22 -109.83 -43.37
N ASP A 144 29.45 -110.75 -44.31
CA ASP A 144 28.57 -111.37 -45.32
C ASP A 144 27.52 -110.55 -46.10
N THR A 145 27.54 -110.74 -47.42
CA THR A 145 26.77 -109.99 -48.42
C THR A 145 25.34 -110.51 -48.62
N THR A 146 24.54 -110.56 -47.56
CA THR A 146 23.07 -110.68 -47.61
C THR A 146 22.44 -109.66 -46.67
N GLY A 147 22.15 -108.46 -47.20
CA GLY A 147 21.83 -107.24 -46.42
C GLY A 147 20.46 -107.22 -45.70
N VAL A 148 20.23 -108.18 -44.80
CA VAL A 148 19.03 -108.31 -43.96
C VAL A 148 19.43 -108.26 -42.49
N ALA A 149 19.18 -107.14 -41.83
CA ALA A 149 19.45 -107.01 -40.40
C ALA A 149 18.29 -107.61 -39.60
N VAL A 150 18.55 -108.69 -38.86
CA VAL A 150 17.57 -109.26 -37.92
C VAL A 150 17.55 -108.43 -36.64
N ARG A 151 16.43 -107.79 -36.34
CA ARG A 151 16.20 -107.11 -35.06
C ARG A 151 15.32 -107.97 -34.15
N ARG A 152 15.58 -107.92 -32.85
CA ARG A 152 14.77 -108.54 -31.78
C ARG A 152 14.06 -107.43 -31.02
N ARG A 153 12.79 -107.63 -30.65
CA ARG A 153 12.02 -106.76 -29.75
C ARG A 153 11.63 -107.50 -28.50
N ALA A 154 11.85 -106.89 -27.34
CA ALA A 154 11.46 -107.45 -26.04
C ALA A 154 9.99 -107.14 -25.72
N VAL A 155 9.36 -107.97 -24.88
CA VAL A 155 7.97 -107.73 -24.41
C VAL A 155 7.88 -106.38 -23.70
N GLY A 156 6.94 -105.53 -24.11
CA GLY A 156 6.72 -104.20 -23.55
C GLY A 156 7.70 -103.12 -24.04
N GLU A 157 8.64 -103.45 -24.91
CA GLU A 157 9.51 -102.47 -25.57
C GLU A 157 8.66 -101.52 -26.44
N VAL A 158 8.85 -100.21 -26.28
CA VAL A 158 8.24 -99.18 -27.12
C VAL A 158 9.32 -98.55 -28.00
N TRP A 159 9.06 -98.40 -29.30
CA TRP A 159 9.94 -97.69 -30.22
C TRP A 159 9.17 -96.79 -31.18
N LEU A 160 9.90 -95.89 -31.81
CA LEU A 160 9.38 -94.96 -32.80
C LEU A 160 9.50 -95.52 -34.22
N VAL A 161 8.41 -95.50 -34.98
CA VAL A 161 8.40 -95.68 -36.45
C VAL A 161 8.17 -94.32 -37.09
N ARG A 162 9.09 -93.87 -37.95
CA ARG A 162 9.04 -92.57 -38.63
C ARG A 162 8.73 -92.75 -40.11
N GLY A 163 7.89 -91.88 -40.68
CA GLY A 163 7.74 -91.81 -42.13
C GLY A 163 8.95 -91.18 -42.84
N PRO A 164 8.97 -91.15 -44.20
CA PRO A 164 7.92 -91.64 -45.08
C PRO A 164 7.97 -93.17 -45.25
N CYS A 165 6.91 -93.88 -44.84
CA CYS A 165 6.79 -95.33 -45.00
C CYS A 165 5.34 -95.81 -44.91
N GLU A 166 5.05 -96.97 -45.50
CA GLU A 166 3.84 -97.74 -45.25
C GLU A 166 4.05 -98.62 -44.01
N TYR A 167 3.22 -98.47 -42.98
CA TYR A 167 3.26 -99.29 -41.78
C TYR A 167 2.44 -100.57 -42.00
N VAL A 168 3.14 -101.69 -42.09
CA VAL A 168 2.58 -103.05 -42.17
C VAL A 168 2.36 -103.57 -40.74
N PRO A 169 1.11 -103.74 -40.27
CA PRO A 169 0.85 -104.19 -38.91
C PRO A 169 1.27 -105.65 -38.66
N ARG A 170 1.69 -105.96 -37.43
CA ARG A 170 2.02 -107.31 -36.95
C ARG A 170 1.15 -107.70 -35.76
N VAL A 171 1.02 -109.00 -35.51
CA VAL A 171 0.21 -109.55 -34.39
C VAL A 171 0.94 -109.41 -33.05
N GLU A 172 2.27 -109.29 -33.08
CA GLU A 172 3.14 -109.20 -31.92
C GLU A 172 3.33 -107.78 -31.39
N GLU A 173 2.72 -106.76 -32.03
CA GLU A 173 2.90 -105.34 -31.71
C GLU A 173 1.58 -104.56 -31.73
N VAL A 174 1.56 -103.38 -31.09
CA VAL A 174 0.40 -102.47 -31.08
C VAL A 174 0.85 -101.03 -31.22
N VAL A 175 0.10 -100.22 -32.00
CA VAL A 175 0.34 -98.78 -32.12
C VAL A 175 -0.24 -98.08 -30.88
N GLU A 176 0.60 -97.36 -30.14
CA GLU A 176 0.17 -96.58 -28.97
C GLU A 176 -0.48 -95.25 -29.37
N GLY A 177 0.05 -94.60 -30.40
CA GLY A 177 -0.39 -93.28 -30.85
C GLY A 177 0.62 -92.55 -31.73
N ASN A 178 0.27 -91.32 -32.11
CA ASN A 178 1.10 -90.45 -32.93
C ASN A 178 2.08 -89.66 -32.05
N VAL A 179 3.34 -89.52 -32.49
CA VAL A 179 4.35 -88.67 -31.84
C VAL A 179 4.45 -87.36 -32.61
N THR A 180 4.20 -86.24 -31.94
CA THR A 180 4.32 -84.90 -32.53
C THR A 180 5.79 -84.52 -32.71
N PRO A 181 6.19 -84.01 -33.89
CA PRO A 181 7.53 -83.47 -34.08
C PRO A 181 7.72 -82.12 -33.36
N ILE A 182 8.95 -81.87 -32.91
CA ILE A 182 9.44 -80.58 -32.45
C ILE A 182 10.37 -80.02 -33.53
N PHE A 183 10.06 -78.83 -34.04
CA PHE A 183 10.93 -78.12 -34.98
C PHE A 183 11.91 -77.24 -34.21
N LEU A 184 13.21 -77.38 -34.50
CA LEU A 184 14.28 -76.53 -33.95
C LEU A 184 14.82 -75.61 -35.03
N SER A 185 14.78 -74.31 -34.76
CA SER A 185 15.42 -73.30 -35.59
C SER A 185 16.94 -73.29 -35.37
N ALA A 186 17.70 -72.77 -36.32
CA ALA A 186 19.12 -72.49 -36.10
C ALA A 186 19.26 -71.51 -34.91
N GLY A 187 20.03 -71.91 -33.90
CA GLY A 187 20.18 -71.15 -32.65
C GLY A 187 19.34 -71.63 -31.46
N GLN A 188 18.46 -72.63 -31.63
CA GLN A 188 17.74 -73.28 -30.53
C GLN A 188 18.36 -74.63 -30.17
N SER A 189 18.17 -75.10 -28.93
CA SER A 189 18.54 -76.46 -28.52
C SER A 189 17.44 -77.14 -27.69
N LEU A 190 17.19 -78.42 -27.95
CA LEU A 190 16.20 -79.24 -27.26
C LEU A 190 16.85 -80.02 -26.13
N VAL A 191 16.48 -79.73 -24.88
CA VAL A 191 16.96 -80.46 -23.71
C VAL A 191 16.03 -81.65 -23.45
N LEU A 192 16.56 -82.86 -23.57
CA LEU A 192 15.89 -84.13 -23.32
C LEU A 192 16.38 -84.77 -22.02
N ARG A 193 15.55 -85.62 -21.41
CA ARG A 193 15.86 -86.42 -20.22
C ARG A 193 15.43 -87.87 -20.42
N ALA A 194 16.28 -88.82 -20.09
CA ALA A 194 15.96 -90.25 -20.21
C ALA A 194 15.04 -90.71 -19.07
N ASN A 195 13.90 -91.29 -19.41
CA ASN A 195 12.91 -91.84 -18.48
C ASN A 195 13.28 -93.26 -18.02
N CYS A 196 13.99 -94.01 -18.88
CA CYS A 196 14.50 -95.36 -18.68
C CYS A 196 15.89 -95.51 -19.33
N ASN A 197 16.49 -96.71 -19.27
CA ASN A 197 17.74 -97.00 -19.96
C ASN A 197 17.46 -97.41 -21.41
N PHE A 198 17.94 -96.66 -22.40
CA PHE A 198 17.71 -96.94 -23.82
C PHE A 198 18.91 -96.52 -24.68
N THR A 199 18.85 -96.75 -26.00
CA THR A 199 19.85 -96.23 -26.96
C THR A 199 19.19 -95.19 -27.84
N ASP A 200 19.69 -93.96 -27.75
CA ASP A 200 19.26 -92.78 -28.52
C ASP A 200 19.54 -92.97 -30.02
N ILE A 201 18.87 -92.20 -30.90
CA ILE A 201 18.98 -92.34 -32.37
C ILE A 201 20.43 -92.20 -32.87
N ASN A 202 21.26 -91.46 -32.15
CA ASN A 202 22.68 -91.26 -32.45
C ASN A 202 23.57 -92.43 -31.99
N GLY A 203 23.00 -93.58 -31.61
CA GLY A 203 23.72 -94.75 -31.08
C GLY A 203 24.20 -94.60 -29.63
N VAL A 204 23.88 -93.48 -28.96
CA VAL A 204 24.34 -93.18 -27.60
C VAL A 204 23.45 -93.89 -26.59
N LYS A 205 24.05 -94.74 -25.75
CA LYS A 205 23.37 -95.36 -24.60
C LYS A 205 23.06 -94.27 -23.56
N ARG A 206 21.78 -94.15 -23.18
CA ARG A 206 21.28 -93.24 -22.13
C ARG A 206 20.86 -94.06 -20.92
N SER A 207 21.22 -93.58 -19.73
CA SER A 207 20.77 -94.10 -18.45
C SER A 207 19.61 -93.27 -17.90
N ARG A 208 18.72 -93.90 -17.13
CA ARG A 208 17.58 -93.23 -16.49
C ARG A 208 18.03 -92.03 -15.66
N GLY A 209 17.54 -90.84 -16.03
CA GLY A 209 17.89 -89.57 -15.40
C GLY A 209 18.93 -88.74 -16.17
N ASP A 210 19.62 -89.30 -17.16
CA ASP A 210 20.54 -88.55 -18.02
C ASP A 210 19.83 -87.39 -18.72
N VAL A 211 20.49 -86.23 -18.80
CA VAL A 211 20.01 -85.03 -19.51
C VAL A 211 21.00 -84.67 -20.60
N TRP A 212 20.52 -84.37 -21.81
CA TRP A 212 21.35 -83.92 -22.93
C TRP A 212 20.64 -82.87 -23.78
N ALA A 213 21.42 -82.05 -24.49
CA ALA A 213 20.90 -81.09 -25.46
C ALA A 213 21.07 -81.62 -26.89
N VAL A 214 20.11 -81.32 -27.76
CA VAL A 214 20.17 -81.53 -29.22
C VAL A 214 20.16 -80.17 -29.90
N THR A 215 21.24 -79.84 -30.62
CA THR A 215 21.49 -78.53 -31.26
C THR A 215 21.35 -78.54 -32.79
N THR A 216 21.04 -79.69 -33.39
CA THR A 216 20.85 -79.80 -34.84
C THR A 216 19.52 -79.18 -35.24
N ALA A 217 19.56 -78.19 -36.14
CA ALA A 217 18.34 -77.57 -36.68
C ALA A 217 17.52 -78.58 -37.51
N GLY A 218 16.20 -78.39 -37.54
CA GLY A 218 15.26 -79.24 -38.27
C GLY A 218 14.24 -79.94 -37.37
N MET A 219 13.65 -81.02 -37.88
CA MET A 219 12.49 -81.68 -37.29
C MET A 219 12.90 -82.90 -36.45
N HIS A 220 12.64 -82.85 -35.15
CA HIS A 220 12.98 -83.90 -34.19
C HIS A 220 11.73 -84.57 -33.61
N PHE A 221 11.69 -85.89 -33.67
CA PHE A 221 10.71 -86.68 -32.94
C PHE A 221 11.35 -87.18 -31.65
N PRO A 222 10.88 -86.77 -30.46
CA PRO A 222 11.33 -87.33 -29.19
C PRO A 222 11.13 -88.84 -29.16
N ASP A 223 12.07 -89.58 -28.57
CA ASP A 223 11.88 -91.00 -28.30
C ASP A 223 10.88 -91.19 -27.14
N PRO A 224 9.96 -92.17 -27.17
CA PRO A 224 9.07 -92.47 -26.04
C PRO A 224 9.83 -92.71 -24.71
N SER A 225 11.08 -93.17 -24.78
CA SER A 225 11.99 -93.36 -23.66
C SER A 225 12.52 -92.05 -23.04
N ALA A 226 12.24 -90.89 -23.63
CA ALA A 226 12.75 -89.59 -23.22
C ALA A 226 11.64 -88.55 -23.00
N SER A 227 11.77 -87.75 -21.95
CA SER A 227 10.94 -86.57 -21.70
C SER A 227 11.63 -85.29 -22.21
N VAL A 228 10.85 -84.40 -22.80
CA VAL A 228 11.32 -83.04 -23.14
C VAL A 228 11.35 -82.20 -21.86
N VAL A 229 12.50 -81.59 -21.56
CA VAL A 229 12.68 -80.73 -20.38
C VAL A 229 12.39 -79.27 -20.70
N ARG A 230 13.01 -78.75 -21.77
CA ARG A 230 12.85 -77.38 -22.28
C ARG A 230 13.49 -77.24 -23.65
N VAL A 231 13.06 -76.23 -24.41
CA VAL A 231 13.85 -75.68 -25.52
C VAL A 231 14.62 -74.48 -24.95
N HIS A 232 15.93 -74.42 -25.19
CA HIS A 232 16.74 -73.24 -24.98
C HIS A 232 16.84 -72.42 -26.27
N GLU A 233 16.88 -71.11 -26.12
CA GLU A 233 17.20 -70.18 -27.20
C GLU A 233 18.61 -69.63 -26.96
N GLY A 234 19.42 -69.58 -28.01
CA GLY A 234 20.78 -69.06 -27.95
C GLY A 234 20.80 -67.55 -27.73
N VAL A 235 21.71 -67.09 -26.87
CA VAL A 235 21.89 -65.67 -26.58
C VAL A 235 22.76 -65.05 -27.65
N ILE A 236 22.18 -64.15 -28.45
CA ILE A 236 22.93 -63.30 -29.38
C ILE A 236 23.80 -62.33 -28.55
N LEU A 237 25.09 -62.28 -28.87
CA LEU A 237 26.08 -61.40 -28.27
C LEU A 237 26.47 -60.30 -29.26
N SER A 238 26.63 -59.07 -28.75
CA SER A 238 27.08 -57.90 -29.50
C SER A 238 28.46 -57.47 -29.00
N ALA A 239 29.20 -56.65 -29.76
CA ALA A 239 30.51 -56.15 -29.30
C ALA A 239 30.41 -55.29 -28.01
N THR A 240 29.20 -54.89 -27.62
CA THR A 240 28.88 -54.14 -26.39
C THR A 240 28.31 -55.01 -25.27
N GLU A 241 28.12 -56.31 -25.47
CA GLU A 241 27.48 -57.22 -24.51
C GLU A 241 28.26 -58.53 -24.34
N ALA A 242 28.60 -58.83 -23.09
CA ALA A 242 29.05 -60.15 -22.66
C ALA A 242 27.95 -60.85 -21.85
N VAL A 243 28.01 -62.18 -21.76
CA VAL A 243 27.15 -62.97 -20.87
C VAL A 243 28.00 -63.62 -19.78
N ARG A 244 27.58 -63.45 -18.52
CA ARG A 244 28.15 -64.18 -17.39
C ARG A 244 27.54 -65.58 -17.34
N VAL A 245 28.39 -66.58 -17.49
CA VAL A 245 28.03 -68.01 -17.41
C VAL A 245 28.60 -68.60 -16.13
N ARG A 246 27.85 -69.52 -15.51
CA ARG A 246 28.29 -70.34 -14.39
C ARG A 246 28.28 -71.83 -14.75
N ALA A 247 29.33 -72.56 -14.38
CA ALA A 247 29.34 -74.02 -14.48
C ALA A 247 28.46 -74.65 -13.38
N LEU A 248 27.55 -75.55 -13.78
CA LEU A 248 26.76 -76.40 -12.89
C LEU A 248 27.52 -77.64 -12.42
N ARG A 249 28.44 -78.13 -13.27
CA ARG A 249 29.28 -79.31 -13.05
C ARG A 249 30.68 -79.03 -13.60
N SER A 250 31.66 -79.85 -13.27
CA SER A 250 32.98 -79.73 -13.90
C SER A 250 32.96 -80.38 -15.29
N PHE A 251 33.36 -79.65 -16.34
CA PHE A 251 33.36 -80.11 -17.72
C PHE A 251 34.43 -79.38 -18.55
N PHE A 252 34.82 -79.94 -19.69
CA PHE A 252 35.73 -79.28 -20.63
C PHE A 252 34.96 -78.31 -21.54
N ASP A 253 35.17 -77.02 -21.35
CA ASP A 253 34.62 -75.94 -22.18
C ASP A 253 35.31 -75.93 -23.55
N ARG A 254 34.56 -76.29 -24.58
CA ARG A 254 35.04 -76.40 -25.97
C ARG A 254 35.19 -75.05 -26.67
N LEU A 255 34.63 -73.97 -26.14
CA LEU A 255 34.74 -72.61 -26.69
C LEU A 255 36.01 -71.94 -26.18
N ALA A 256 36.34 -72.10 -24.89
CA ALA A 256 37.56 -71.58 -24.29
C ALA A 256 38.76 -72.54 -24.33
N ALA A 257 38.53 -73.84 -24.56
CA ALA A 257 39.50 -74.92 -24.41
C ALA A 257 40.07 -75.04 -22.97
N VAL A 258 39.20 -74.91 -21.96
CA VAL A 258 39.54 -74.89 -20.52
C VAL A 258 38.71 -75.92 -19.75
N ASP A 259 39.32 -76.62 -18.80
CA ASP A 259 38.60 -77.43 -17.81
C ASP A 259 37.90 -76.51 -16.79
N ARG A 260 36.57 -76.44 -16.86
CA ARG A 260 35.74 -75.67 -15.92
C ARG A 260 35.47 -76.47 -14.66
N VAL A 261 35.45 -75.79 -13.51
CA VAL A 261 35.09 -76.39 -12.21
C VAL A 261 33.65 -76.00 -11.84
N ALA A 262 32.88 -76.92 -11.25
CA ALA A 262 31.53 -76.63 -10.76
C ALA A 262 31.49 -75.38 -9.85
N GLY A 263 30.63 -74.41 -10.18
CA GLY A 263 30.52 -73.13 -9.47
C GLY A 263 31.40 -72.00 -10.01
N GLU A 264 32.36 -72.28 -10.90
CA GLU A 264 33.15 -71.28 -11.61
C GLU A 264 32.26 -70.33 -12.43
N ARG A 265 32.68 -69.07 -12.56
CA ARG A 265 32.03 -68.05 -13.39
C ARG A 265 33.03 -67.43 -14.36
N TRP A 266 32.61 -67.26 -15.61
CA TRP A 266 33.36 -66.56 -16.65
C TRP A 266 32.44 -65.69 -17.51
N LEU A 267 33.04 -64.93 -18.43
CA LEU A 267 32.32 -64.17 -19.44
C LEU A 267 32.46 -64.86 -20.80
N VAL A 268 31.38 -64.88 -21.57
CA VAL A 268 31.40 -65.16 -23.00
C VAL A 268 31.16 -63.84 -23.73
N THR A 269 32.06 -63.47 -24.64
CA THR A 269 31.96 -62.26 -25.48
C THR A 269 31.69 -62.64 -26.94
N HIS A 270 31.24 -61.66 -27.74
CA HIS A 270 31.08 -61.83 -29.20
C HIS A 270 32.35 -62.37 -29.86
N ASP A 271 33.55 -61.97 -29.40
CA ASP A 271 34.84 -62.37 -30.00
C ASP A 271 35.08 -63.89 -29.90
N VAL A 272 34.50 -64.53 -28.88
CA VAL A 272 34.54 -65.99 -28.71
C VAL A 272 33.43 -66.66 -29.53
N VAL A 273 32.19 -66.15 -29.44
CA VAL A 273 31.06 -66.65 -30.23
C VAL A 273 29.95 -65.58 -30.36
N PRO A 274 29.40 -65.31 -31.56
CA PRO A 274 28.33 -64.32 -31.75
C PRO A 274 26.95 -64.81 -31.28
N LEU A 275 26.77 -66.12 -31.11
CA LEU A 275 25.53 -66.76 -30.65
C LEU A 275 25.86 -67.87 -29.66
N PHE A 276 25.74 -67.57 -28.37
CA PHE A 276 26.03 -68.53 -27.30
C PHE A 276 24.79 -69.40 -27.02
N ILE A 277 24.87 -70.70 -27.31
CA ILE A 277 23.83 -71.68 -26.99
C ILE A 277 24.28 -72.44 -25.73
N PRO A 278 23.62 -72.26 -24.57
CA PRO A 278 24.03 -72.94 -23.34
C PRO A 278 23.90 -74.46 -23.45
N THR A 279 24.90 -75.17 -22.94
CA THR A 279 24.86 -76.63 -22.77
C THR A 279 24.11 -77.03 -21.48
N VAL A 280 24.10 -78.32 -21.14
CA VAL A 280 23.41 -78.84 -19.95
C VAL A 280 24.15 -78.51 -18.65
N ASP A 281 25.46 -78.32 -18.72
CA ASP A 281 26.33 -78.08 -17.56
C ASP A 281 26.63 -76.57 -17.36
N GLU A 282 25.94 -75.69 -18.09
CA GLU A 282 26.09 -74.24 -18.07
C GLU A 282 24.79 -73.53 -17.68
N GLU A 283 24.91 -72.44 -16.91
CA GLU A 283 23.80 -71.57 -16.54
C GLU A 283 24.15 -70.12 -16.88
N VAL A 284 23.31 -69.46 -17.68
CA VAL A 284 23.40 -68.02 -17.98
C VAL A 284 22.85 -67.25 -16.77
N GLU A 285 23.70 -66.46 -16.11
CA GLU A 285 23.28 -65.62 -14.98
C GLU A 285 22.80 -64.24 -15.44
N GLU A 286 23.58 -63.53 -16.25
CA GLU A 286 23.36 -62.09 -16.50
C GLU A 286 24.05 -61.60 -17.80
N LYS A 287 23.48 -60.58 -18.44
CA LYS A 287 24.13 -59.80 -19.51
C LYS A 287 24.90 -58.62 -18.92
N ILE A 288 26.20 -58.52 -19.22
CA ILE A 288 27.09 -57.44 -18.76
C ILE A 288 27.41 -56.53 -19.95
N SER A 289 27.19 -55.24 -19.79
CA SER A 289 27.53 -54.22 -20.78
C SER A 289 29.02 -53.87 -20.78
N LEU A 290 29.53 -53.48 -21.95
CA LEU A 290 30.89 -52.96 -22.11
C LEU A 290 31.05 -51.64 -21.34
N THR A 291 31.96 -51.63 -20.36
CA THR A 291 32.34 -50.39 -19.65
C THR A 291 33.34 -49.63 -20.52
N VAL A 292 32.95 -48.42 -20.95
CA VAL A 292 33.79 -47.54 -21.77
C VAL A 292 34.23 -46.34 -20.92
N VAL A 293 35.54 -46.09 -20.90
CA VAL A 293 36.17 -44.98 -20.18
C VAL A 293 36.83 -44.08 -21.22
N GLY A 294 36.29 -42.87 -21.42
CA GLY A 294 36.84 -41.90 -22.37
C GLY A 294 38.16 -41.24 -21.93
N GLU A 295 38.84 -40.55 -22.84
CA GLU A 295 40.15 -39.89 -22.61
C GLU A 295 40.18 -38.97 -21.37
N ARG A 296 39.04 -38.35 -21.02
CA ARG A 296 38.88 -37.45 -19.87
C ARG A 296 38.24 -38.11 -18.65
N GLN A 297 38.22 -39.44 -18.61
CA GLN A 297 37.55 -40.23 -17.57
C GLN A 297 38.49 -41.25 -16.94
N TYR A 298 38.09 -41.74 -15.76
CA TYR A 298 38.73 -42.82 -15.03
C TYR A 298 37.70 -43.62 -14.23
N CYS A 299 38.04 -44.84 -13.85
CA CYS A 299 37.25 -45.61 -12.89
C CYS A 299 38.12 -46.31 -11.86
N GLU A 300 37.58 -46.44 -10.66
CA GLU A 300 38.14 -47.25 -9.58
C GLU A 300 37.42 -48.60 -9.57
N ILE A 301 38.17 -49.70 -9.58
CA ILE A 301 37.66 -51.07 -9.55
C ILE A 301 38.12 -51.74 -8.27
N LEU A 302 37.18 -52.23 -7.48
CA LEU A 302 37.40 -53.13 -6.34
C LEU A 302 37.47 -54.58 -6.80
N ASN A 303 38.19 -55.41 -6.04
CA ASN A 303 38.27 -56.86 -6.20
C ASN A 303 38.81 -57.26 -7.59
N VAL A 304 39.87 -56.58 -8.01
CA VAL A 304 40.45 -56.67 -9.36
C VAL A 304 40.84 -58.12 -9.69
N VAL A 305 40.45 -58.60 -10.87
CA VAL A 305 40.79 -59.95 -11.32
C VAL A 305 42.09 -59.92 -12.13
N LYS A 306 43.13 -60.65 -11.68
CA LYS A 306 44.42 -60.76 -12.36
C LYS A 306 44.78 -62.23 -12.55
N GLY A 307 45.11 -62.62 -13.78
CA GLY A 307 45.38 -64.03 -14.12
C GLY A 307 44.22 -64.99 -13.83
N GLY A 308 42.97 -64.50 -13.84
CA GLY A 308 41.78 -65.27 -13.46
C GLY A 308 41.49 -65.33 -11.94
N VAL A 309 42.37 -64.80 -11.08
CA VAL A 309 42.18 -64.78 -9.62
C VAL A 309 41.66 -63.41 -9.16
N CYS A 310 40.61 -63.43 -8.33
CA CYS A 310 40.01 -62.23 -7.75
C CYS A 310 40.76 -61.76 -6.50
N HIS A 311 41.33 -60.55 -6.53
CA HIS A 311 42.08 -59.98 -5.42
C HIS A 311 41.19 -59.10 -4.53
N TYR A 312 40.45 -59.74 -3.62
CA TYR A 312 39.53 -59.06 -2.70
C TYR A 312 40.18 -57.91 -1.92
N GLY A 313 39.48 -56.77 -1.85
CA GLY A 313 39.92 -55.57 -1.13
C GLY A 313 41.03 -54.76 -1.79
N VAL A 314 41.59 -55.23 -2.91
CA VAL A 314 42.50 -54.44 -3.76
C VAL A 314 41.66 -53.54 -4.66
N CYS A 315 41.99 -52.24 -4.69
CA CYS A 315 41.48 -51.32 -5.70
C CYS A 315 42.52 -51.09 -6.80
N GLU A 316 42.08 -50.88 -8.04
CA GLU A 316 42.89 -50.39 -9.17
C GLU A 316 42.19 -49.20 -9.82
N VAL A 317 42.97 -48.20 -10.25
CA VAL A 317 42.46 -47.09 -11.06
C VAL A 317 42.75 -47.39 -12.52
N ARG A 318 41.73 -47.44 -13.37
CA ARG A 318 41.88 -47.54 -14.83
C ARG A 318 41.59 -46.19 -15.46
N HIS A 319 42.52 -45.71 -16.28
CA HIS A 319 42.43 -44.43 -17.00
C HIS A 319 41.94 -44.67 -18.43
N GLY A 320 41.14 -43.76 -18.98
CA GLY A 320 40.77 -43.81 -20.41
C GLY A 320 41.85 -43.20 -21.34
N PRO A 321 41.80 -43.49 -22.65
CA PRO A 321 40.74 -44.24 -23.34
C PRO A 321 40.90 -45.77 -23.21
N CYS A 322 39.91 -46.45 -22.65
CA CYS A 322 39.84 -47.92 -22.62
C CYS A 322 38.40 -48.44 -22.59
N SER A 323 38.20 -49.69 -23.00
CA SER A 323 36.89 -50.37 -23.02
C SER A 323 37.06 -51.82 -22.58
N PHE A 324 36.30 -52.26 -21.58
CA PHE A 324 36.43 -53.60 -21.00
C PHE A 324 35.10 -54.09 -20.40
N PHE A 325 34.96 -55.40 -20.22
CA PHE A 325 33.88 -56.00 -19.42
C PHE A 325 34.38 -56.25 -18.00
N LEU A 326 33.56 -55.92 -16.99
CA LEU A 326 33.85 -56.19 -15.58
C LEU A 326 33.89 -57.72 -15.34
N GLN A 327 35.02 -58.21 -14.85
CA GLN A 327 35.21 -59.64 -14.62
C GLN A 327 34.36 -60.13 -13.42
N PRO A 328 33.99 -61.43 -13.34
CA PRO A 328 33.17 -61.95 -12.24
C PRO A 328 33.82 -61.73 -10.86
N GLY A 329 33.31 -60.73 -10.13
CA GLY A 329 33.82 -60.30 -8.82
C GLY A 329 34.33 -58.85 -8.78
N GLU A 330 34.69 -58.25 -9.92
CA GLU A 330 35.06 -56.84 -10.03
C GLU A 330 33.84 -55.93 -9.79
N VAL A 331 34.03 -54.82 -9.07
CA VAL A 331 32.96 -53.84 -8.77
C VAL A 331 33.47 -52.42 -8.96
N LEU A 332 32.73 -51.57 -9.68
CA LEU A 332 33.04 -50.14 -9.82
C LEU A 332 32.74 -49.38 -8.52
N VAL A 333 33.71 -48.60 -8.01
CA VAL A 333 33.55 -47.80 -6.78
C VAL A 333 32.60 -46.62 -7.03
N GLY A 334 31.37 -46.74 -6.55
CA GLY A 334 30.29 -45.79 -6.84
C GLY A 334 29.51 -46.11 -8.12
N GLY A 335 29.67 -47.33 -8.68
CA GLY A 335 28.84 -47.85 -9.79
C GLY A 335 28.96 -47.12 -11.12
N THR A 336 29.89 -46.17 -11.24
CA THR A 336 29.97 -45.22 -12.36
C THR A 336 31.42 -44.90 -12.74
N VAL A 337 31.63 -44.50 -13.99
CA VAL A 337 32.89 -43.94 -14.47
C VAL A 337 32.92 -42.46 -14.08
N ARG A 338 34.05 -41.97 -13.55
CA ARG A 338 34.22 -40.57 -13.10
C ARG A 338 34.98 -39.74 -14.13
N GLU A 339 34.76 -38.43 -14.12
CA GLU A 339 35.52 -37.49 -14.93
C GLU A 339 36.82 -37.06 -14.22
N ALA A 340 37.90 -36.95 -14.99
CA ALA A 340 39.17 -36.40 -14.52
C ALA A 340 39.04 -34.89 -14.24
N HIS A 341 39.67 -34.42 -13.16
CA HIS A 341 39.59 -33.02 -12.79
C HIS A 341 40.44 -32.17 -13.74
N ILE A 342 39.77 -31.37 -14.58
CA ILE A 342 40.42 -30.37 -15.43
C ILE A 342 40.53 -29.07 -14.63
N LEU A 343 41.77 -28.61 -14.42
CA LEU A 343 42.09 -27.41 -13.66
C LEU A 343 42.60 -26.31 -14.58
N SER A 344 42.07 -25.11 -14.40
CA SER A 344 42.51 -23.87 -15.06
C SER A 344 43.74 -23.27 -14.35
N SER A 345 44.43 -22.30 -14.96
CA SER A 345 45.62 -21.65 -14.37
C SER A 345 45.31 -20.76 -13.14
N ASP A 346 44.05 -20.44 -12.91
CA ASP A 346 43.52 -19.76 -11.73
C ASP A 346 42.94 -20.72 -10.68
N GLU A 347 43.06 -22.03 -10.87
CA GLU A 347 42.45 -23.06 -10.02
C GLU A 347 43.49 -24.02 -9.40
N ALA A 348 43.11 -24.60 -8.25
CA ALA A 348 43.83 -25.69 -7.61
C ALA A 348 42.85 -26.66 -6.93
N LEU A 349 43.26 -27.91 -6.69
CA LEU A 349 42.57 -28.80 -5.75
C LEU A 349 43.34 -28.86 -4.44
N LEU A 350 42.63 -28.75 -3.32
CA LEU A 350 43.12 -29.24 -2.04
C LEU A 350 42.94 -30.76 -2.02
N VAL A 351 44.04 -31.49 -1.90
CA VAL A 351 44.06 -32.95 -1.82
C VAL A 351 44.69 -33.40 -0.52
N VAL A 352 44.29 -34.57 -0.03
CA VAL A 352 44.74 -35.13 1.25
C VAL A 352 45.12 -36.60 1.07
N ALA A 353 46.24 -37.00 1.68
CA ALA A 353 46.67 -38.39 1.72
C ALA A 353 45.86 -39.19 2.76
N VAL A 354 45.21 -40.26 2.34
CA VAL A 354 44.53 -41.24 3.23
C VAL A 354 45.50 -42.35 3.66
N ARG A 355 46.55 -42.60 2.88
CA ARG A 355 47.62 -43.57 3.15
C ARG A 355 48.97 -42.95 2.81
N ALA A 356 50.05 -43.49 3.39
CA ALA A 356 51.39 -43.15 2.96
C ALA A 356 51.63 -43.61 1.51
N PHE A 357 52.10 -42.72 0.66
CA PHE A 357 52.49 -43.00 -0.73
C PHE A 357 53.52 -41.97 -1.22
N VAL A 358 54.15 -42.24 -2.36
CA VAL A 358 55.07 -41.30 -3.04
C VAL A 358 54.32 -40.59 -4.17
N ASP A 359 54.34 -39.27 -4.16
CA ASP A 359 53.69 -38.41 -5.16
C ASP A 359 54.42 -38.46 -6.52
N GLU A 360 53.78 -38.02 -7.60
CA GLU A 360 54.42 -37.97 -8.94
C GLU A 360 55.68 -37.08 -8.94
N ASP A 361 55.68 -36.04 -8.10
CA ASP A 361 56.80 -35.12 -7.86
C ASP A 361 57.92 -35.71 -6.96
N GLY A 362 57.84 -37.00 -6.60
CA GLY A 362 58.85 -37.71 -5.78
C GLY A 362 58.79 -37.39 -4.28
N VAL A 363 57.73 -36.71 -3.81
CA VAL A 363 57.54 -36.35 -2.40
C VAL A 363 56.84 -37.47 -1.65
N GLU A 364 57.42 -37.95 -0.55
CA GLU A 364 56.73 -38.85 0.38
C GLU A 364 55.59 -38.10 1.11
N ARG A 365 54.36 -38.58 0.97
CA ARG A 365 53.18 -38.00 1.61
C ARG A 365 52.76 -38.85 2.80
N GLU A 366 52.89 -38.31 4.01
CA GLU A 366 52.33 -38.93 5.23
C GLU A 366 50.79 -38.91 5.20
N PRO A 367 50.10 -39.87 5.84
CA PRO A 367 48.64 -39.83 5.97
C PRO A 367 48.19 -38.54 6.70
N ALA A 368 47.03 -38.02 6.29
CA ALA A 368 46.47 -36.72 6.63
C ALA A 368 47.26 -35.47 6.16
N SER A 369 48.42 -35.61 5.50
CA SER A 369 49.08 -34.46 4.88
C SER A 369 48.23 -33.87 3.75
N ARG A 370 48.28 -32.53 3.60
CA ARG A 370 47.49 -31.77 2.61
C ARG A 370 48.41 -30.99 1.68
N TRP A 371 48.03 -30.86 0.42
CA TRP A 371 48.72 -30.00 -0.54
C TRP A 371 47.80 -29.50 -1.66
N LEU A 372 48.30 -28.52 -2.43
CA LEU A 372 47.59 -27.93 -3.55
C LEU A 372 48.07 -28.51 -4.88
N VAL A 373 47.14 -29.09 -5.63
CA VAL A 373 47.33 -29.50 -7.03
C VAL A 373 46.96 -28.30 -7.90
N HIS A 374 47.94 -27.50 -8.30
CA HIS A 374 47.71 -26.33 -9.17
C HIS A 374 47.44 -26.72 -10.63
N GLY A 375 46.60 -25.94 -11.32
CA GLY A 375 46.49 -25.98 -12.77
C GLY A 375 47.50 -25.06 -13.50
N PRO A 376 47.56 -25.11 -14.84
CA PRO A 376 46.67 -25.87 -15.72
C PRO A 376 47.13 -27.31 -15.94
N ARG A 377 46.38 -28.29 -15.39
CA ARG A 377 46.61 -29.72 -15.64
C ARG A 377 45.33 -30.55 -15.55
N LYS A 378 45.32 -31.71 -16.23
CA LYS A 378 44.38 -32.81 -15.99
C LYS A 378 44.90 -33.59 -14.78
N TYR A 379 44.08 -33.72 -13.74
CA TYR A 379 44.42 -34.47 -12.53
C TYR A 379 43.43 -35.62 -12.31
N ILE A 380 43.97 -36.80 -11.98
CA ILE A 380 43.21 -37.97 -11.54
C ILE A 380 43.83 -38.35 -10.19
N PRO A 381 43.06 -38.48 -9.09
CA PRO A 381 43.62 -38.82 -7.80
C PRO A 381 44.21 -40.24 -7.83
N PRO A 382 45.48 -40.44 -7.41
CA PRO A 382 46.07 -41.76 -7.28
C PRO A 382 45.49 -42.51 -6.07
N GLN A 383 45.72 -43.83 -6.02
CA GLN A 383 45.19 -44.69 -4.97
C GLN A 383 45.67 -44.23 -3.58
N GLY A 384 44.72 -43.85 -2.73
CA GLY A 384 45.02 -43.36 -1.38
C GLY A 384 45.07 -41.84 -1.24
N VAL A 385 44.72 -41.08 -2.29
CA VAL A 385 44.49 -39.63 -2.22
C VAL A 385 43.00 -39.31 -2.36
N THR A 386 42.49 -38.38 -1.55
CA THR A 386 41.15 -37.82 -1.70
C THR A 386 41.21 -36.34 -2.06
N VAL A 387 40.36 -35.91 -2.99
CA VAL A 387 40.11 -34.50 -3.28
C VAL A 387 39.12 -33.96 -2.24
N VAL A 388 39.49 -32.88 -1.56
CA VAL A 388 38.67 -32.26 -0.49
C VAL A 388 37.97 -31.00 -0.98
N GLU A 389 38.66 -30.13 -1.71
CA GLU A 389 38.14 -28.81 -2.11
C GLU A 389 38.66 -28.39 -3.49
N ARG A 390 37.82 -27.74 -4.32
CA ARG A 390 38.26 -27.04 -5.54
C ARG A 390 38.41 -25.55 -5.21
N ARG A 391 39.66 -25.09 -5.12
CA ARG A 391 40.02 -23.71 -4.80
C ARG A 391 40.23 -22.90 -6.08
N LYS A 392 39.80 -21.64 -6.06
CA LYS A 392 39.95 -20.69 -7.17
C LYS A 392 40.62 -19.42 -6.65
N ARG A 393 41.47 -18.79 -7.48
CA ARG A 393 42.10 -17.52 -7.16
C ARG A 393 41.04 -16.41 -7.09
N MET A 394 40.89 -15.83 -5.92
CA MET A 394 39.98 -14.72 -5.66
C MET A 394 40.67 -13.42 -6.08
N VAL A 395 40.16 -12.75 -7.11
CA VAL A 395 40.61 -11.40 -7.48
C VAL A 395 39.89 -10.40 -6.57
N LEU A 396 40.57 -9.91 -5.53
CA LEU A 396 39.99 -8.97 -4.59
C LEU A 396 40.17 -7.55 -5.14
N SER A 397 39.06 -6.87 -5.44
CA SER A 397 39.09 -5.45 -5.85
C SER A 397 39.55 -4.55 -4.68
N GLY A 398 39.96 -3.30 -4.94
CA GLY A 398 40.34 -2.37 -3.87
C GLY A 398 39.21 -2.03 -2.87
N SER A 399 37.97 -2.37 -3.22
CA SER A 399 36.77 -2.29 -2.37
C SER A 399 36.33 -3.64 -1.81
N GLU A 400 37.15 -4.68 -1.93
CA GLU A 400 36.87 -6.02 -1.43
C GLU A 400 38.10 -6.66 -0.78
N GLY A 401 37.84 -7.63 0.09
CA GLY A 401 38.86 -8.43 0.70
C GLY A 401 38.24 -9.54 1.54
N VAL A 402 39.06 -10.44 2.06
CA VAL A 402 38.63 -11.57 2.89
C VAL A 402 39.50 -11.72 4.12
N TYR A 403 38.94 -12.28 5.19
CA TYR A 403 39.71 -12.78 6.32
C TYR A 403 40.19 -14.20 6.00
N VAL A 404 41.50 -14.42 6.09
CA VAL A 404 42.15 -15.72 5.91
C VAL A 404 42.69 -16.16 7.25
N ARG A 405 42.39 -17.39 7.64
CA ARG A 405 42.90 -18.02 8.86
C ARG A 405 43.81 -19.18 8.52
N ASP A 406 44.96 -19.23 9.18
CA ASP A 406 45.85 -20.39 9.19
C ASP A 406 45.31 -21.41 10.21
N ILE A 407 45.07 -22.65 9.74
CA ILE A 407 44.51 -23.75 10.53
C ILE A 407 45.52 -24.26 11.57
N CYS A 408 46.82 -24.20 11.27
CA CYS A 408 47.90 -24.70 12.11
C CYS A 408 48.32 -23.69 13.19
N THR A 409 48.47 -22.40 12.84
CA THR A 409 48.82 -21.36 13.82
C THR A 409 47.60 -20.70 14.47
N GLY A 410 46.40 -20.90 13.91
CA GLY A 410 45.16 -20.25 14.32
C GLY A 410 45.09 -18.75 13.97
N ASN A 411 46.16 -18.18 13.41
CA ASN A 411 46.31 -16.75 13.15
C ASN A 411 45.38 -16.30 12.02
N VAL A 412 44.72 -15.15 12.22
CA VAL A 412 43.79 -14.57 11.24
C VAL A 412 44.38 -13.28 10.69
N ARG A 413 44.41 -13.15 9.37
CA ARG A 413 44.83 -11.92 8.66
C ARG A 413 43.75 -11.43 7.72
N ALA A 414 43.62 -10.11 7.61
CA ALA A 414 42.77 -9.44 6.64
C ALA A 414 43.58 -9.18 5.36
N VAL A 415 43.09 -9.62 4.20
CA VAL A 415 43.73 -9.38 2.89
C VAL A 415 42.74 -8.71 1.92
N HIS A 416 43.14 -7.61 1.29
CA HIS A 416 42.31 -6.81 0.38
C HIS A 416 43.13 -6.28 -0.82
N GLY A 417 42.49 -6.08 -1.97
CA GLY A 417 43.12 -5.47 -3.16
C GLY A 417 44.14 -6.32 -3.93
N GLU A 418 44.37 -7.58 -3.54
CA GLU A 418 45.29 -8.52 -4.20
C GLU A 418 44.59 -9.80 -4.68
N ALA A 419 45.19 -10.51 -5.64
CA ALA A 419 44.63 -11.74 -6.20
C ALA A 419 45.09 -12.99 -5.42
N VAL A 420 44.34 -13.37 -4.38
CA VAL A 420 44.71 -14.41 -3.40
C VAL A 420 44.25 -15.80 -3.83
N LEU A 421 45.11 -16.81 -3.68
CA LEU A 421 44.75 -18.23 -3.66
C LEU A 421 45.12 -18.79 -2.29
N LEU A 422 44.17 -19.43 -1.60
CA LEU A 422 44.34 -19.92 -0.22
C LEU A 422 45.35 -21.08 -0.16
N GLY A 423 46.42 -20.92 0.63
CA GLY A 423 47.43 -21.94 0.90
C GLY A 423 46.85 -23.22 1.53
N PRO A 424 47.58 -24.36 1.52
CA PRO A 424 47.01 -25.67 1.87
C PRO A 424 46.39 -25.74 3.28
N GLU A 425 46.98 -25.04 4.26
CA GLU A 425 46.46 -24.93 5.64
C GLU A 425 45.76 -23.58 5.91
N GLU A 426 45.28 -22.91 4.86
CA GLU A 426 44.49 -21.67 4.97
C GLU A 426 43.01 -21.92 4.71
N GLU A 427 42.15 -21.35 5.56
CA GLU A 427 40.69 -21.33 5.45
C GLU A 427 40.13 -19.89 5.39
N LEU A 428 38.90 -19.73 4.90
CA LEU A 428 38.18 -18.46 4.96
C LEU A 428 37.51 -18.28 6.33
N TRP A 429 37.86 -17.21 7.04
CA TRP A 429 37.37 -16.98 8.39
C TRP A 429 36.10 -16.12 8.42
N GLU A 430 35.08 -16.58 9.14
CA GLU A 430 33.89 -15.78 9.45
C GLU A 430 34.20 -14.83 10.62
N LYS A 431 34.19 -13.50 10.41
CA LYS A 431 34.30 -12.57 11.54
C LYS A 431 32.96 -12.52 12.31
N PRO A 432 32.94 -12.78 13.63
CA PRO A 432 31.75 -12.51 14.43
C PRO A 432 31.52 -11.00 14.52
N ILE A 433 30.27 -10.58 14.33
CA ILE A 433 29.80 -9.19 14.41
C ILE A 433 28.53 -9.20 15.27
N ASP A 434 28.42 -8.25 16.21
CA ASP A 434 27.19 -8.01 16.97
C ASP A 434 26.00 -7.76 16.01
N PRO A 435 24.88 -8.49 16.13
CA PRO A 435 23.65 -8.24 15.37
C PRO A 435 23.19 -6.77 15.38
N LEU A 436 23.42 -6.02 16.46
CA LEU A 436 23.14 -4.58 16.52
C LEU A 436 24.05 -3.78 15.57
N VAL A 437 25.36 -4.06 15.58
CA VAL A 437 26.34 -3.44 14.66
C VAL A 437 25.99 -3.77 13.21
N HIS A 438 25.63 -5.02 12.89
CA HIS A 438 25.24 -5.37 11.52
C HIS A 438 23.97 -4.62 11.06
N LYS A 439 22.94 -4.53 11.92
CA LYS A 439 21.74 -3.72 11.62
C LYS A 439 22.10 -2.25 11.38
N LEU A 440 23.01 -1.67 12.18
CA LEU A 440 23.47 -0.29 12.00
C LEU A 440 24.31 -0.08 10.73
N LEU A 441 25.15 -1.03 10.34
CA LEU A 441 25.88 -1.01 9.05
C LEU A 441 24.93 -1.09 7.85
N THR A 442 23.82 -1.82 7.98
CA THR A 442 22.81 -1.96 6.92
C THR A 442 21.87 -0.74 6.85
N ALA A 443 21.65 -0.05 7.97
CA ALA A 443 20.73 1.08 8.07
C ALA A 443 21.24 2.32 7.31
N ARG A 444 20.46 2.84 6.36
CA ARG A 444 20.78 4.02 5.50
C ARG A 444 21.23 5.31 6.22
N ARG A 445 21.07 5.40 7.54
CA ARG A 445 21.49 6.54 8.38
C ARG A 445 22.55 6.19 9.44
N HIS A 446 22.97 4.92 9.52
CA HIS A 446 23.95 4.40 10.48
C HIS A 446 23.62 4.66 11.97
N SER A 447 22.34 4.97 12.25
CA SER A 447 21.80 5.33 13.55
C SER A 447 20.31 4.95 13.62
N MET A 448 19.89 4.36 14.74
CA MET A 448 18.55 3.82 14.95
C MET A 448 18.00 4.17 16.34
N TYR A 449 16.70 4.49 16.40
CA TYR A 449 15.98 4.59 17.67
C TYR A 449 15.65 3.20 18.20
N ALA A 450 15.82 2.99 19.50
CA ALA A 450 15.58 1.70 20.17
C ALA A 450 14.15 1.16 19.94
N SER A 451 13.16 2.03 19.76
CA SER A 451 11.79 1.63 19.41
C SER A 451 11.71 0.85 18.08
N ARG A 452 12.57 1.16 17.10
CA ARG A 452 12.63 0.43 15.82
C ARG A 452 13.43 -0.86 15.91
N VAL A 453 14.48 -0.88 16.73
CA VAL A 453 15.30 -2.08 16.99
C VAL A 453 14.42 -3.26 17.46
N CYS A 454 13.34 -2.98 18.20
CA CYS A 454 12.39 -3.97 18.70
C CYS A 454 11.19 -4.26 17.78
N THR A 455 10.82 -3.38 16.84
CA THR A 455 9.74 -3.63 15.87
C THR A 455 10.24 -4.32 14.60
N GLU A 456 11.48 -4.01 14.18
CA GLU A 456 12.18 -4.64 13.05
C GLU A 456 12.85 -5.97 13.50
N THR A 457 12.25 -6.65 14.49
CA THR A 457 12.53 -8.03 14.91
C THR A 457 11.38 -8.99 14.61
N SER A 458 10.23 -8.49 14.13
CA SER A 458 9.00 -9.30 13.93
C SER A 458 8.40 -9.21 12.51
N VAL A 459 9.15 -8.67 11.54
CA VAL A 459 8.77 -8.66 10.12
C VAL A 459 10.03 -9.00 9.30
N ASP A 460 9.87 -9.78 8.23
CA ASP A 460 10.90 -10.19 7.27
C ASP A 460 12.11 -10.97 7.82
N VAL A 461 11.87 -11.91 8.74
CA VAL A 461 12.81 -13.03 9.02
C VAL A 461 12.70 -14.08 7.90
N GLY A 462 13.00 -13.65 6.67
CA GLY A 462 12.99 -14.48 5.46
C GLY A 462 14.39 -14.90 4.98
N SER A 463 15.46 -14.43 5.64
CA SER A 463 16.85 -14.82 5.35
C SER A 463 17.70 -14.83 6.62
N GLU A 464 17.68 -16.02 7.25
CA GLU A 464 18.81 -16.64 7.97
C GLU A 464 19.46 -15.88 9.16
N GLY A 465 20.49 -16.49 9.74
CA GLY A 465 21.14 -16.04 10.98
C GLY A 465 22.19 -14.94 10.77
N HIS A 466 23.05 -14.77 11.77
CA HIS A 466 24.24 -13.89 11.70
C HIS A 466 24.89 -13.95 10.30
N PRO A 467 25.06 -12.81 9.60
CA PRO A 467 25.61 -12.79 8.26
C PRO A 467 27.09 -13.15 8.30
N ARG A 468 27.34 -14.45 8.10
CA ARG A 468 28.65 -15.11 8.08
C ARG A 468 29.40 -14.73 6.81
N THR A 469 29.88 -13.50 6.77
CA THR A 469 30.72 -13.01 5.68
C THR A 469 32.20 -13.27 5.97
N HIS A 470 32.82 -14.08 5.12
CA HIS A 470 34.28 -14.16 5.04
C HIS A 470 34.91 -12.86 4.49
N LYS A 471 34.09 -11.95 3.93
CA LYS A 471 34.53 -10.65 3.41
C LYS A 471 34.92 -9.70 4.54
N ILE A 472 35.94 -8.89 4.30
CA ILE A 472 36.33 -7.81 5.23
C ILE A 472 35.20 -6.81 5.36
N VAL A 473 34.94 -6.40 6.61
CA VAL A 473 33.93 -5.38 6.92
C VAL A 473 34.56 -4.02 6.62
N MET A 474 34.09 -3.40 5.55
CA MET A 474 34.49 -2.04 5.17
C MET A 474 33.27 -1.13 5.12
N PHE A 475 33.37 0.03 5.76
CA PHE A 475 32.31 1.03 5.81
C PHE A 475 32.87 2.43 5.57
N LYS A 476 32.00 3.36 5.16
CA LYS A 476 32.35 4.75 4.91
C LYS A 476 31.92 5.61 6.09
N VAL A 477 32.88 6.30 6.71
CA VAL A 477 32.62 7.29 7.75
C VAL A 477 32.05 8.55 7.08
N PRO A 478 30.87 9.05 7.47
CA PRO A 478 30.30 10.29 6.96
C PRO A 478 31.17 11.52 7.26
N HIS A 479 30.93 12.61 6.56
CA HIS A 479 31.46 13.92 6.97
C HIS A 479 30.96 14.29 8.38
N ASN A 480 31.78 15.05 9.13
CA ASN A 480 31.50 15.48 10.50
C ASN A 480 31.12 14.32 11.44
N ALA A 481 31.79 13.18 11.30
CA ALA A 481 31.55 12.00 12.13
C ALA A 481 32.87 11.34 12.56
N LEU A 482 32.89 10.83 13.80
CA LEU A 482 33.96 10.01 14.35
C LEU A 482 33.50 8.56 14.57
N VAL A 483 34.43 7.63 14.50
CA VAL A 483 34.21 6.20 14.79
C VAL A 483 35.30 5.72 15.74
N GLN A 484 34.90 5.08 16.84
CA GLN A 484 35.84 4.39 17.72
C GLN A 484 35.86 2.91 17.35
N LEU A 485 37.03 2.44 16.92
CA LEU A 485 37.34 1.02 16.83
C LEU A 485 38.10 0.59 18.08
N TYR A 486 37.77 -0.58 18.61
CA TYR A 486 38.42 -1.18 19.77
C TYR A 486 38.92 -2.58 19.40
N ASP A 487 40.20 -2.85 19.65
CA ASP A 487 40.77 -4.18 19.57
C ASP A 487 40.87 -4.77 20.99
N PRO A 488 40.04 -5.78 21.35
CA PRO A 488 40.09 -6.43 22.66
C PRO A 488 41.37 -7.25 22.88
N THR A 489 42.10 -7.60 21.82
CA THR A 489 43.32 -8.43 21.92
C THR A 489 44.58 -7.62 22.17
N THR A 490 44.67 -6.38 21.66
CA THR A 490 45.76 -5.44 22.04
C THR A 490 45.35 -4.41 23.09
N ASN A 491 44.07 -4.38 23.50
CA ASN A 491 43.47 -3.39 24.41
C ASN A 491 43.78 -1.94 23.99
N LYS A 492 43.57 -1.67 22.70
CA LYS A 492 43.75 -0.34 22.09
C LYS A 492 42.47 0.07 21.40
N SER A 493 42.13 1.35 21.49
CA SER A 493 41.15 1.94 20.58
C SER A 493 41.81 2.98 19.68
N ARG A 494 41.34 3.06 18.44
CA ARG A 494 41.68 4.13 17.49
C ARG A 494 40.41 4.85 17.06
N VAL A 495 40.51 6.16 16.88
CA VAL A 495 39.38 7.01 16.53
C VAL A 495 39.62 7.63 15.16
N GLU A 496 38.86 7.17 14.18
CA GLU A 496 38.93 7.62 12.80
C GLU A 496 37.91 8.73 12.56
N ALA A 497 38.28 9.73 11.75
CA ALA A 497 37.42 10.87 11.39
C ALA A 497 37.06 10.80 9.90
N GLY A 498 35.79 11.05 9.56
CA GLY A 498 35.33 11.06 8.17
C GLY A 498 35.60 12.37 7.43
N PRO A 499 35.62 12.36 6.07
CA PRO A 499 35.24 11.24 5.20
C PRO A 499 36.39 10.25 4.94
N LEU A 500 36.25 9.03 5.43
CA LEU A 500 37.25 7.95 5.25
C LEU A 500 36.53 6.62 5.01
N THR A 501 37.12 5.72 4.23
CA THR A 501 36.67 4.32 4.16
C THR A 501 37.55 3.52 5.11
N VAL A 502 36.94 2.87 6.11
CA VAL A 502 37.65 2.16 7.17
C VAL A 502 37.37 0.66 7.05
N SER A 503 38.44 -0.13 7.04
CA SER A 503 38.41 -1.59 7.16
C SER A 503 38.62 -2.00 8.61
N LEU A 504 37.86 -3.01 9.07
CA LEU A 504 38.13 -3.68 10.34
C LEU A 504 39.28 -4.69 10.19
N GLY A 505 40.20 -4.66 11.15
CA GLY A 505 41.08 -5.79 11.42
C GLY A 505 40.30 -7.00 11.95
N PRO A 506 40.91 -8.21 11.93
CA PRO A 506 40.23 -9.45 12.34
C PRO A 506 39.60 -9.37 13.74
N ASN A 507 40.32 -8.80 14.70
CA ASN A 507 39.88 -8.69 16.09
C ASN A 507 39.18 -7.35 16.40
N GLU A 508 39.24 -6.35 15.52
CA GLU A 508 38.66 -5.03 15.79
C GLU A 508 37.13 -5.07 15.84
N GLU A 509 36.55 -4.40 16.82
CA GLU A 509 35.12 -4.24 17.03
C GLU A 509 34.75 -2.75 16.96
N ILE A 510 33.52 -2.45 16.53
CA ILE A 510 33.02 -1.07 16.43
C ILE A 510 32.31 -0.72 17.74
N SER A 511 32.79 0.31 18.44
CA SER A 511 32.15 0.77 19.68
C SER A 511 30.86 1.53 19.36
N VAL A 512 29.71 0.91 19.63
CA VAL A 512 28.39 1.53 19.40
C VAL A 512 28.15 2.69 20.39
N VAL A 513 27.79 3.85 19.86
CA VAL A 513 27.45 5.05 20.65
C VAL A 513 26.00 4.96 21.11
N VAL A 514 25.78 5.05 22.43
CA VAL A 514 24.47 4.81 23.06
C VAL A 514 23.96 6.08 23.74
N LEU A 515 23.12 6.83 23.02
CA LEU A 515 22.69 8.19 23.39
C LEU A 515 21.27 8.23 23.98
N SER A 516 21.02 9.24 24.83
CA SER A 516 19.69 9.59 25.31
C SER A 516 18.81 10.18 24.21
N GLY A 517 17.58 9.68 24.09
CA GLY A 517 16.63 10.07 23.05
C GLY A 517 15.18 10.10 23.54
N GLY A 518 14.26 10.47 22.66
CA GLY A 518 12.86 10.70 23.00
C GLY A 518 12.61 12.04 23.72
N GLN A 519 11.36 12.21 24.16
CA GLN A 519 10.85 13.41 24.83
C GLN A 519 9.83 12.96 25.92
N PRO A 520 10.11 13.12 27.22
CA PRO A 520 11.40 13.54 27.81
C PRO A 520 12.54 12.59 27.46
N LYS A 521 13.80 13.05 27.57
CA LYS A 521 15.00 12.23 27.31
C LYS A 521 15.02 10.96 28.17
N ARG A 522 15.21 9.81 27.51
CA ARG A 522 15.46 8.50 28.13
C ARG A 522 16.81 7.96 27.65
N ARG A 523 17.59 7.40 28.58
CA ARG A 523 18.88 6.74 28.30
C ARG A 523 18.71 5.53 27.39
N GLY A 524 19.73 5.22 26.58
CA GLY A 524 19.76 4.02 25.74
C GLY A 524 18.69 4.00 24.64
N HIS A 525 18.24 5.17 24.17
CA HIS A 525 17.14 5.25 23.22
C HIS A 525 17.58 5.49 21.77
N ILE A 526 18.83 5.91 21.54
CA ILE A 526 19.45 6.03 20.22
C ILE A 526 20.74 5.19 20.23
N HIS A 527 20.88 4.31 19.26
CA HIS A 527 22.09 3.53 19.01
C HIS A 527 22.67 4.00 17.67
N SER A 528 23.92 4.46 17.67
CA SER A 528 24.60 5.01 16.50
C SER A 528 25.95 4.34 16.32
N LEU A 529 26.30 4.00 15.09
CA LEU A 529 27.63 3.48 14.77
C LEU A 529 28.68 4.59 14.75
N PHE A 530 28.25 5.84 14.56
CA PHE A 530 29.09 7.02 14.50
C PHE A 530 28.71 8.06 15.56
N LEU A 531 29.71 8.78 16.07
CA LEU A 531 29.52 10.00 16.84
C LEU A 531 29.51 11.20 15.88
N PHE A 532 28.33 11.79 15.65
CA PHE A 532 28.20 12.97 14.80
C PHE A 532 28.64 14.23 15.56
N LEU A 533 29.47 15.05 14.92
CA LEU A 533 30.05 16.27 15.48
C LEU A 533 29.16 17.51 15.32
N GLY A 534 28.07 17.40 14.55
CA GLY A 534 27.13 18.49 14.29
C GLY A 534 27.51 19.38 13.09
N PRO A 535 26.90 20.57 12.97
CA PRO A 535 25.89 21.13 13.88
C PRO A 535 24.55 20.38 13.81
N ASP A 536 23.89 20.21 14.97
CA ASP A 536 22.58 19.56 15.12
C ASP A 536 21.83 20.15 16.35
N PHE A 537 20.62 19.68 16.67
CA PHE A 537 19.87 20.11 17.85
C PHE A 537 19.31 18.95 18.68
N MET A 538 19.35 19.08 20.00
CA MET A 538 18.75 18.12 20.93
C MET A 538 17.55 18.74 21.64
N ALA A 539 16.36 18.21 21.37
CA ALA A 539 15.14 18.62 22.07
C ALA A 539 14.83 17.72 23.28
N ASP A 540 14.37 18.32 24.37
CA ASP A 540 13.92 17.67 25.62
C ASP A 540 12.63 18.33 26.15
N LYS A 541 11.91 17.63 27.02
CA LYS A 541 10.73 18.15 27.74
C LYS A 541 11.00 18.08 29.24
N ILE A 542 11.10 19.24 29.89
CA ILE A 542 11.47 19.32 31.31
C ILE A 542 10.33 19.90 32.13
N VAL A 543 9.99 19.23 33.22
CA VAL A 543 9.11 19.80 34.24
C VAL A 543 9.95 20.65 35.20
N VAL A 544 9.44 21.84 35.50
CA VAL A 544 9.98 22.85 36.42
C VAL A 544 8.88 23.34 37.36
N GLU A 545 9.26 23.99 38.45
CA GLU A 545 8.36 24.55 39.45
C GLU A 545 8.84 25.97 39.80
N THR A 546 7.94 26.95 39.82
CA THR A 546 8.27 28.36 40.13
C THR A 546 8.27 28.63 41.64
N LEU A 547 8.65 29.85 42.03
CA LEU A 547 8.58 30.33 43.43
C LEU A 547 7.18 30.18 44.06
N GLU A 548 6.13 30.23 43.24
CA GLU A 548 4.72 30.13 43.65
C GLU A 548 4.16 28.70 43.51
N HIS A 549 5.05 27.70 43.43
CA HIS A 549 4.75 26.28 43.17
C HIS A 549 4.01 26.00 41.84
N ALA A 550 4.00 26.94 40.89
CA ALA A 550 3.38 26.73 39.59
C ALA A 550 4.21 25.73 38.77
N ARG A 551 3.61 24.58 38.46
CA ARG A 551 4.26 23.49 37.71
C ARG A 551 4.12 23.68 36.21
N LEU A 552 5.26 23.85 35.55
CA LEU A 552 5.34 24.12 34.11
C LEU A 552 6.12 23.02 33.41
N GLN A 553 5.63 22.61 32.24
CA GLN A 553 6.35 21.80 31.27
C GLN A 553 6.97 22.73 30.23
N LEU A 554 8.29 22.66 30.07
CA LEU A 554 9.03 23.41 29.07
C LEU A 554 9.49 22.46 27.97
N GLU A 555 9.22 22.81 26.72
CA GLU A 555 9.80 22.14 25.55
C GLU A 555 10.95 22.96 25.02
N ILE A 556 12.16 22.43 25.10
CA ILE A 556 13.39 23.19 24.85
C ILE A 556 14.26 22.42 23.86
N ALA A 557 14.74 23.12 22.83
CA ALA A 557 15.79 22.65 21.94
C ALA A 557 17.11 23.36 22.26
N TYR A 558 18.18 22.58 22.40
CA TYR A 558 19.55 23.07 22.55
C TYR A 558 20.27 22.80 21.24
N ASN A 559 20.78 23.84 20.58
CA ASN A 559 21.55 23.72 19.34
C ASN A 559 23.02 23.50 19.71
N TRP A 560 23.67 22.50 19.11
CA TRP A 560 24.96 22.02 19.55
C TRP A 560 25.86 21.60 18.39
N GLU A 561 27.16 21.67 18.64
CA GLU A 561 28.24 21.20 17.78
C GLU A 561 29.41 20.80 18.68
N PHE A 562 30.36 20.02 18.18
CA PHE A 562 31.63 19.77 18.87
C PHE A 562 32.71 20.71 18.34
N ASP A 563 33.60 21.16 19.22
CA ASP A 563 34.76 21.94 18.79
C ASP A 563 35.65 21.09 17.87
N THR A 564 35.76 21.53 16.62
CA THR A 564 36.52 20.87 15.54
C THR A 564 37.79 21.64 15.16
N THR A 565 38.17 22.66 15.94
CA THR A 565 39.40 23.45 15.70
C THR A 565 40.70 22.65 15.84
N ASP A 566 40.71 21.59 16.66
CA ASP A 566 41.76 20.58 16.70
C ASP A 566 41.17 19.17 16.61
N VAL A 567 41.38 18.54 15.45
CA VAL A 567 40.89 17.19 15.11
C VAL A 567 41.55 16.10 15.99
N GLU A 568 42.80 16.28 16.40
CA GLU A 568 43.51 15.32 17.25
C GLU A 568 43.23 15.55 18.75
N HIS A 569 42.76 16.72 19.14
CA HIS A 569 42.14 16.95 20.45
C HIS A 569 40.78 16.25 20.55
N ILE A 570 39.86 16.52 19.61
CA ILE A 570 38.50 15.98 19.67
C ILE A 570 38.48 14.44 19.52
N LYS A 571 39.34 13.84 18.70
CA LYS A 571 39.50 12.36 18.61
C LYS A 571 39.77 11.70 19.96
N ARG A 572 40.56 12.33 20.83
CA ARG A 572 40.90 11.79 22.16
C ARG A 572 39.81 11.99 23.22
N ILE A 573 38.98 13.02 23.06
CA ILE A 573 38.11 13.56 24.11
C ILE A 573 36.62 13.28 23.85
N ALA A 574 36.18 13.19 22.60
CA ALA A 574 34.75 13.08 22.26
C ALA A 574 34.06 11.83 22.85
N PHE A 575 34.78 10.70 22.90
CA PHE A 575 34.29 9.42 23.44
C PHE A 575 34.45 9.29 24.96
N SER A 576 35.01 10.28 25.66
CA SER A 576 35.16 10.25 27.13
C SER A 576 33.82 10.26 27.88
N VAL A 577 32.73 10.68 27.22
CA VAL A 577 31.37 10.66 27.76
C VAL A 577 30.47 9.79 26.86
N PRO A 578 29.99 8.61 27.32
CA PRO A 578 29.26 7.68 26.46
C PRO A 578 27.86 8.17 26.04
N ASP A 579 27.23 9.02 26.85
CA ASP A 579 25.93 9.64 26.57
C ASP A 579 26.00 11.15 26.78
N PHE A 580 26.62 11.85 25.82
CA PHE A 580 26.78 13.32 25.89
C PHE A 580 25.43 14.04 25.89
N VAL A 581 24.44 13.55 25.14
CA VAL A 581 23.09 14.13 25.07
C VAL A 581 22.40 14.05 26.43
N GLY A 582 22.45 12.88 27.09
CA GLY A 582 21.88 12.68 28.42
C GLY A 582 22.59 13.47 29.50
N MET A 583 23.92 13.62 29.40
CA MET A 583 24.70 14.50 30.28
C MET A 583 24.29 15.97 30.10
N ALA A 584 24.34 16.48 28.87
CA ALA A 584 24.06 17.87 28.55
C ALA A 584 22.63 18.26 28.93
N CYS A 585 21.61 17.53 28.45
CA CYS A 585 20.21 17.78 28.81
C CYS A 585 19.99 17.75 30.33
N LYS A 586 20.61 16.81 31.07
CA LYS A 586 20.51 16.76 32.54
C LYS A 586 21.14 17.98 33.22
N THR A 587 22.33 18.41 32.79
CA THR A 587 22.99 19.59 33.38
C THR A 587 22.23 20.88 33.09
N LEU A 588 21.72 21.05 31.87
CA LEU A 588 20.93 22.23 31.46
C LEU A 588 19.60 22.26 32.19
N ALA A 589 18.85 21.15 32.22
CA ALA A 589 17.58 21.04 32.93
C ALA A 589 17.71 21.38 34.42
N ASN A 590 18.84 21.06 35.04
CA ASN A 590 19.11 21.42 36.44
C ASN A 590 19.38 22.92 36.63
N ARG A 591 20.10 23.58 35.71
CA ARG A 591 20.25 25.06 35.73
C ARG A 591 18.90 25.76 35.57
N ILE A 592 18.11 25.31 34.61
CA ILE A 592 16.82 25.90 34.27
C ILE A 592 15.85 25.76 35.45
N ARG A 593 15.79 24.59 36.10
CA ARG A 593 15.04 24.41 37.36
C ARG A 593 15.52 25.36 38.46
N ALA A 594 16.83 25.45 38.68
CA ALA A 594 17.40 26.28 39.75
C ALA A 594 17.07 27.78 39.56
N ALA A 595 17.12 28.28 38.32
CA ALA A 595 16.82 29.69 38.02
C ALA A 595 15.31 30.01 38.03
N ILE A 596 14.44 29.04 37.69
CA ILE A 596 12.98 29.24 37.68
C ILE A 596 12.39 29.14 39.09
N ALA A 597 12.97 28.31 39.97
CA ALA A 597 12.53 28.19 41.37
C ALA A 597 12.64 29.50 42.17
N SER A 598 13.46 30.45 41.71
CA SER A 598 13.60 31.80 42.31
C SER A 598 12.70 32.87 41.69
N GLU A 599 11.97 32.58 40.61
CA GLU A 599 11.17 33.56 39.87
C GLU A 599 9.65 33.28 40.07
N PRO A 600 8.79 34.30 40.21
CA PRO A 600 7.34 34.14 40.27
C PRO A 600 6.75 33.82 38.89
N PHE A 601 5.54 33.23 38.85
CA PHE A 601 4.94 32.69 37.63
C PHE A 601 4.74 33.77 36.54
N ASP A 602 4.21 34.95 36.88
CA ASP A 602 3.93 35.99 35.89
C ASP A 602 5.21 36.58 35.26
N ASN A 603 6.26 36.82 36.07
CA ASN A 603 7.55 37.25 35.53
C ASN A 603 8.15 36.18 34.59
N PHE A 604 8.08 34.91 35.00
CA PHE A 604 8.54 33.81 34.16
C PHE A 604 7.72 33.67 32.87
N HIS A 605 6.38 33.77 32.94
CA HIS A 605 5.50 33.67 31.78
C HIS A 605 5.82 34.75 30.73
N ARG A 606 6.03 36.00 31.15
CA ARG A 606 6.38 37.12 30.26
C ARG A 606 7.80 37.04 29.71
N ASN A 607 8.78 36.63 30.52
CA ASN A 607 10.22 36.73 30.22
C ASN A 607 10.92 35.38 30.01
N SER A 608 10.17 34.28 29.82
CA SER A 608 10.65 32.89 29.81
C SER A 608 11.89 32.64 28.95
N SER A 609 11.90 33.11 27.70
CA SER A 609 13.03 32.96 26.76
C SER A 609 14.32 33.63 27.28
N SER A 610 14.22 34.88 27.72
CA SER A 610 15.33 35.65 28.30
C SER A 610 15.86 35.02 29.58
N LEU A 611 14.95 34.56 30.46
CA LEU A 611 15.32 33.92 31.73
C LEU A 611 16.02 32.58 31.52
N ILE A 612 15.54 31.74 30.59
CA ILE A 612 16.15 30.46 30.26
C ILE A 612 17.53 30.66 29.62
N ARG A 613 17.69 31.61 28.68
CA ARG A 613 19.00 31.93 28.10
C ARG A 613 19.98 32.48 29.15
N ARG A 614 19.54 33.37 30.05
CA ARG A 614 20.33 33.85 31.19
C ARG A 614 20.80 32.70 32.09
N ALA A 615 19.91 31.78 32.46
CA ALA A 615 20.21 30.63 33.31
C ALA A 615 21.23 29.65 32.71
N ILE A 616 21.33 29.58 31.38
CA ILE A 616 22.23 28.66 30.69
C ILE A 616 23.59 29.32 30.43
N PHE A 617 23.60 30.54 29.91
CA PHE A 617 24.80 31.21 29.39
C PHE A 617 25.47 32.19 30.36
N HIS A 618 24.88 32.51 31.52
CA HIS A 618 25.50 33.44 32.51
C HIS A 618 25.93 32.72 33.80
N SER A 619 25.43 31.50 34.04
CA SER A 619 25.74 30.71 35.24
C SER A 619 27.00 29.87 35.05
N HIS A 620 28.10 30.32 35.66
CA HIS A 620 29.37 29.59 35.72
C HIS A 620 29.28 28.42 36.71
N SER A 621 29.66 27.21 36.28
CA SER A 621 29.79 26.03 37.15
C SER A 621 30.95 25.18 36.66
N GLY A 622 31.83 24.70 37.55
CA GLY A 622 33.12 24.06 37.21
C GLY A 622 33.10 22.77 36.35
N THR A 623 31.94 22.35 35.86
CA THR A 623 31.78 21.31 34.82
C THR A 623 31.70 21.87 33.39
N THR A 624 31.70 23.20 33.22
CA THR A 624 31.55 23.89 31.94
C THR A 624 32.26 25.24 31.95
N GLU A 625 32.70 25.70 30.79
CA GLU A 625 33.29 27.02 30.58
C GLU A 625 32.38 27.86 29.66
N LEU A 626 32.48 29.18 29.74
CA LEU A 626 31.74 30.10 28.86
C LEU A 626 32.71 30.73 27.87
N ARG A 627 32.40 30.63 26.57
CA ARG A 627 33.28 31.00 25.46
C ARG A 627 32.56 32.00 24.58
N GLY A 628 32.58 33.26 25.01
CA GLY A 628 31.66 34.28 24.51
C GLY A 628 30.22 33.89 24.88
N ASP A 629 29.31 34.00 23.91
CA ASP A 629 27.89 33.68 24.10
C ASP A 629 27.57 32.16 24.10
N SER A 630 28.58 31.29 23.93
CA SER A 630 28.40 29.84 23.87
C SER A 630 28.88 29.11 25.14
N LEU A 631 28.25 27.96 25.44
CA LEU A 631 28.57 27.13 26.60
C LEU A 631 29.39 25.91 26.19
N TYR A 632 30.59 25.76 26.76
CA TYR A 632 31.54 24.70 26.44
C TYR A 632 31.63 23.63 27.54
N PHE A 633 31.71 22.36 27.14
CA PHE A 633 31.93 21.21 28.02
C PHE A 633 33.35 20.65 27.80
N PRO A 634 34.34 21.00 28.64
CA PRO A 634 35.74 20.58 28.43
C PRO A 634 35.97 19.07 28.57
N VAL A 635 35.00 18.33 29.13
CA VAL A 635 35.09 16.86 29.34
C VAL A 635 34.91 16.06 28.04
N ASN A 636 34.26 16.63 27.03
CA ASN A 636 33.98 15.95 25.76
C ASN A 636 34.04 16.85 24.51
N GLY A 637 34.36 18.14 24.65
CA GLY A 637 34.47 19.08 23.53
C GLY A 637 33.14 19.61 22.98
N LEU A 638 32.02 19.38 23.67
CA LEU A 638 30.69 19.81 23.22
C LEU A 638 30.50 21.33 23.44
N VAL A 639 30.04 22.03 22.41
CA VAL A 639 29.61 23.43 22.43
C VAL A 639 28.08 23.47 22.32
N ILE A 640 27.43 24.31 23.12
CA ILE A 640 26.02 24.68 22.94
C ILE A 640 25.98 26.13 22.51
N THR A 641 25.44 26.37 21.30
CA THR A 641 25.52 27.65 20.59
C THR A 641 24.29 28.51 20.79
N ASN A 642 23.11 27.90 20.90
CA ASN A 642 21.84 28.59 21.13
C ASN A 642 20.83 27.68 21.85
N VAL A 643 19.83 28.28 22.49
CA VAL A 643 18.73 27.59 23.15
C VAL A 643 17.41 28.22 22.74
N ASP A 644 16.51 27.37 22.23
CA ASP A 644 15.22 27.74 21.66
C ASP A 644 14.09 27.11 22.48
N VAL A 645 13.33 27.96 23.15
CA VAL A 645 12.16 27.57 23.96
C VAL A 645 10.96 27.48 23.02
N ARG A 646 10.41 26.26 22.85
CA ARG A 646 9.35 25.95 21.88
C ARG A 646 7.95 26.13 22.46
N SER A 647 7.72 25.67 23.69
CA SER A 647 6.49 25.91 24.43
C SER A 647 6.73 25.93 25.94
N VAL A 648 5.81 26.59 26.65
CA VAL A 648 5.75 26.74 28.10
C VAL A 648 4.30 26.48 28.50
N GLU A 649 4.02 25.32 29.06
CA GLU A 649 2.65 24.87 29.34
C GLU A 649 2.48 24.57 30.84
N PRO A 650 1.39 25.02 31.50
CA PRO A 650 1.08 24.55 32.85
C PRO A 650 0.77 23.06 32.84
N VAL A 651 1.37 22.29 33.75
CA VAL A 651 1.04 20.87 33.95
C VAL A 651 -0.36 20.71 34.53
N GLU A 652 -0.83 21.70 35.29
CA GLU A 652 -2.15 21.67 35.92
C GLU A 652 -3.26 22.21 35.03
N VAL A 653 -4.20 21.35 34.66
CA VAL A 653 -5.41 21.70 33.89
C VAL A 653 -6.24 22.81 34.55
N LYS A 654 -6.21 22.92 35.90
CA LYS A 654 -6.84 24.04 36.62
C LYS A 654 -6.20 25.39 36.28
N MET A 655 -4.87 25.42 36.16
CA MET A 655 -4.10 26.62 35.83
C MET A 655 -4.24 26.98 34.35
N GLN A 656 -4.24 25.99 33.45
CA GLN A 656 -4.61 26.18 32.04
C GLN A 656 -6.00 26.83 31.92
N ASN A 657 -7.01 26.30 32.64
CA ASN A 657 -8.37 26.84 32.65
C ASN A 657 -8.52 28.21 33.35
N ALA A 658 -7.55 28.63 34.16
CA ALA A 658 -7.51 29.98 34.72
C ALA A 658 -6.91 30.98 33.70
N LEU A 659 -5.86 30.56 32.99
CA LEU A 659 -5.23 31.36 31.94
C LEU A 659 -6.15 31.57 30.73
N THR A 660 -6.86 30.54 30.26
CA THR A 660 -7.82 30.69 29.15
C THR A 660 -8.97 31.64 29.51
N LYS A 661 -9.47 31.60 30.75
CA LYS A 661 -10.44 32.58 31.26
C LYS A 661 -9.85 33.99 31.37
N SER A 662 -8.60 34.12 31.79
CA SER A 662 -7.92 35.42 31.84
C SER A 662 -7.76 36.03 30.43
N VAL A 663 -7.40 35.23 29.43
CA VAL A 663 -7.35 35.65 28.02
C VAL A 663 -8.74 36.00 27.50
N GLN A 664 -9.78 35.20 27.80
CA GLN A 664 -11.16 35.51 27.42
C GLN A 664 -11.62 36.85 28.00
N LEU A 665 -11.37 37.11 29.28
CA LEU A 665 -11.69 38.38 29.93
C LEU A 665 -10.88 39.55 29.34
N ALA A 666 -9.60 39.34 28.99
CA ALA A 666 -8.79 40.37 28.34
C ALA A 666 -9.34 40.74 26.95
N VAL A 667 -9.77 39.75 26.16
CA VAL A 667 -10.45 39.98 24.88
C VAL A 667 -11.79 40.70 25.10
N GLU A 668 -12.59 40.29 26.07
CA GLU A 668 -13.88 40.92 26.40
C GLU A 668 -13.71 42.39 26.84
N ILE A 669 -12.66 42.69 27.60
CA ILE A 669 -12.28 44.07 27.98
C ILE A 669 -11.87 44.88 26.75
N ILE A 670 -11.07 44.32 25.84
CA ILE A 670 -10.67 45.00 24.59
C ILE A 670 -11.89 45.26 23.70
N THR A 671 -12.78 44.29 23.49
CA THR A 671 -13.98 44.49 22.67
C THR A 671 -14.93 45.50 23.29
N LYS A 672 -15.15 45.47 24.62
CA LYS A 672 -15.94 46.48 25.32
C LYS A 672 -15.29 47.87 25.29
N SER A 673 -13.96 47.95 25.31
CA SER A 673 -13.25 49.23 25.15
C SER A 673 -13.47 49.81 23.75
N GLN A 674 -13.38 48.99 22.70
CA GLN A 674 -13.63 49.42 21.32
C GLN A 674 -15.11 49.75 21.06
N GLU A 675 -16.04 48.98 21.64
CA GLU A 675 -17.48 49.26 21.60
C GLU A 675 -17.82 50.59 22.28
N ASN A 676 -17.27 50.84 23.47
CA ASN A 676 -17.43 52.11 24.18
C ASN A 676 -16.79 53.28 23.43
N GLU A 677 -15.62 53.10 22.82
CA GLU A 677 -14.94 54.15 22.05
C GLU A 677 -15.70 54.49 20.77
N ALA A 678 -16.15 53.50 20.01
CA ALA A 678 -16.99 53.70 18.81
C ALA A 678 -18.35 54.35 19.17
N SER A 679 -18.97 53.90 20.27
CA SER A 679 -20.20 54.50 20.81
C SER A 679 -19.99 55.97 21.21
N HIS A 680 -18.88 56.27 21.88
CA HIS A 680 -18.55 57.65 22.28
C HIS A 680 -18.26 58.55 21.07
N GLN A 681 -17.53 58.06 20.06
CA GLN A 681 -17.31 58.78 18.80
C GLN A 681 -18.63 59.04 18.07
N ALA A 682 -19.55 58.07 18.03
CA ALA A 682 -20.88 58.26 17.45
C ALA A 682 -21.71 59.30 18.21
N MET A 683 -21.68 59.30 19.55
CA MET A 683 -22.36 60.32 20.37
C MET A 683 -21.76 61.73 20.18
N LEU A 684 -20.44 61.84 19.99
CA LEU A 684 -19.79 63.12 19.69
C LEU A 684 -20.24 63.65 18.32
N MET A 685 -20.21 62.82 17.27
CA MET A 685 -20.70 63.20 15.94
C MET A 685 -22.19 63.58 15.97
N GLU A 686 -23.03 62.82 16.67
CA GLU A 686 -24.47 63.13 16.81
C GLU A 686 -24.68 64.48 17.52
N GLN A 687 -23.84 64.83 18.49
CA GLN A 687 -23.92 66.11 19.21
C GLN A 687 -23.35 67.28 18.38
N GLU A 688 -22.30 67.06 17.59
CA GLU A 688 -21.76 68.05 16.64
C GLU A 688 -22.78 68.39 15.55
N GLU A 689 -23.42 67.39 14.94
CA GLU A 689 -24.46 67.59 13.92
C GLU A 689 -25.70 68.27 14.49
N LYS A 690 -26.13 67.93 15.73
CA LYS A 690 -27.20 68.67 16.43
C LYS A 690 -26.81 70.14 16.66
N GLY A 691 -25.60 70.41 17.13
CA GLY A 691 -25.09 71.77 17.32
C GLY A 691 -25.01 72.55 16.00
N ALA A 692 -24.59 71.91 14.91
CA ALA A 692 -24.56 72.49 13.58
C ALA A 692 -25.97 72.84 13.08
N LEU A 693 -26.94 71.94 13.27
CA LEU A 693 -28.35 72.15 12.92
C LEU A 693 -28.99 73.29 13.73
N GLU A 694 -28.75 73.36 15.04
CA GLU A 694 -29.21 74.48 15.88
C GLU A 694 -28.58 75.81 15.44
N LEU A 695 -27.30 75.82 15.10
CA LEU A 695 -26.62 77.02 14.58
C LEU A 695 -27.13 77.43 13.18
N GLN A 696 -27.52 76.49 12.32
CA GLN A 696 -28.19 76.79 11.05
C GLN A 696 -29.57 77.41 11.32
N LEU A 697 -30.41 76.76 12.12
CA LEU A 697 -31.76 77.22 12.46
C LEU A 697 -31.74 78.60 13.13
N MET A 698 -30.73 78.90 13.95
CA MET A 698 -30.54 80.23 14.54
C MET A 698 -30.04 81.27 13.53
N LYS A 699 -29.20 80.91 12.53
CA LYS A 699 -28.84 81.80 11.42
C LYS A 699 -30.05 82.13 10.54
N ASP A 700 -30.89 81.13 10.24
CA ASP A 700 -32.11 81.31 9.46
C ASP A 700 -33.11 82.23 10.18
N ARG A 701 -33.23 82.07 11.50
CA ARG A 701 -34.00 83.01 12.34
C ARG A 701 -33.43 84.42 12.32
N VAL A 702 -32.10 84.58 12.42
CA VAL A 702 -31.46 85.91 12.36
C VAL A 702 -31.67 86.56 11.00
N SER A 703 -31.53 85.84 9.89
CA SER A 703 -31.79 86.42 8.55
C SER A 703 -33.26 86.79 8.34
N ALA A 704 -34.19 85.98 8.86
CA ALA A 704 -35.62 86.31 8.87
C ALA A 704 -35.93 87.55 9.72
N GLU A 705 -35.28 87.71 10.88
CA GLU A 705 -35.42 88.91 11.72
C GLU A 705 -34.73 90.15 11.11
N GLU A 706 -33.62 90.00 10.38
CA GLU A 706 -33.02 91.10 9.61
C GLU A 706 -33.97 91.64 8.53
N GLU A 707 -34.60 90.77 7.75
CA GLU A 707 -35.64 91.18 6.79
C GLU A 707 -36.89 91.73 7.49
N ARG A 708 -37.28 91.17 8.64
CA ARG A 708 -38.38 91.69 9.47
C ARG A 708 -38.08 93.10 9.98
N VAL A 709 -36.85 93.41 10.39
CA VAL A 709 -36.43 94.76 10.81
C VAL A 709 -36.42 95.74 9.64
N LYS A 710 -36.02 95.32 8.44
CA LYS A 710 -36.13 96.14 7.21
C LYS A 710 -37.60 96.45 6.91
N LEU A 711 -38.48 95.45 6.95
CA LEU A 711 -39.92 95.61 6.74
C LEU A 711 -40.55 96.52 7.81
N LEU A 712 -40.23 96.32 9.09
CA LEU A 712 -40.73 97.15 10.19
C LEU A 712 -40.24 98.61 10.07
N ARG A 713 -39.03 98.85 9.55
CA ARG A 713 -38.56 100.21 9.25
C ARG A 713 -39.40 100.86 8.16
N VAL A 714 -39.63 100.18 7.04
CA VAL A 714 -40.48 100.72 5.95
C VAL A 714 -41.92 100.96 6.43
N VAL A 715 -42.47 100.10 7.29
CA VAL A 715 -43.79 100.32 7.92
C VAL A 715 -43.78 101.52 8.88
N ALA A 716 -42.71 101.74 9.64
CA ALA A 716 -42.56 102.91 10.51
C ALA A 716 -42.36 104.21 9.71
N GLU A 717 -41.62 104.17 8.61
CA GLU A 717 -41.45 105.30 7.69
C GLU A 717 -42.78 105.65 7.00
N ASN A 718 -43.53 104.65 6.52
CA ASN A 718 -44.86 104.86 5.94
C ASN A 718 -45.86 105.43 6.96
N THR A 719 -45.95 104.87 8.17
CA THR A 719 -46.88 105.38 9.19
C THR A 719 -46.47 106.76 9.70
N ALA A 720 -45.17 107.10 9.74
CA ALA A 720 -44.71 108.47 9.98
C ALA A 720 -45.13 109.43 8.85
N ILE A 721 -45.03 109.01 7.58
CA ILE A 721 -45.50 109.80 6.43
C ILE A 721 -47.03 109.99 6.47
N GLU A 722 -47.80 108.96 6.82
CA GLU A 722 -49.26 109.03 6.99
C GLU A 722 -49.65 110.01 8.11
N LEU A 723 -49.02 109.91 9.29
CA LEU A 723 -49.29 110.79 10.43
C LEU A 723 -48.86 112.24 10.15
N CYS A 724 -47.70 112.45 9.52
CA CYS A 724 -47.27 113.79 9.08
C CYS A 724 -48.16 114.35 7.98
N GLY A 725 -48.64 113.51 7.05
CA GLY A 725 -49.58 113.89 6.00
C GLY A 725 -50.93 114.33 6.57
N ALA A 726 -51.53 113.52 7.45
CA ALA A 726 -52.80 113.81 8.11
C ALA A 726 -52.73 115.07 8.98
N SER A 727 -51.72 115.18 9.85
CA SER A 727 -51.55 116.35 10.73
C SER A 727 -51.23 117.63 9.95
N LYS A 728 -50.43 117.57 8.89
CA LYS A 728 -50.18 118.72 8.00
C LYS A 728 -51.42 119.13 7.23
N ALA A 729 -52.20 118.17 6.72
CA ALA A 729 -53.45 118.46 6.02
C ALA A 729 -54.48 119.12 6.95
N GLN A 730 -54.65 118.61 8.18
CA GLN A 730 -55.50 119.22 9.19
C GLN A 730 -55.02 120.64 9.57
N ALA A 731 -53.73 120.81 9.86
CA ALA A 731 -53.19 122.11 10.26
C ALA A 731 -53.29 123.18 9.16
N LEU A 732 -53.14 122.79 7.89
CA LEU A 732 -53.39 123.68 6.75
C LEU A 732 -54.88 124.03 6.63
N ALA A 733 -55.78 123.06 6.71
CA ALA A 733 -57.22 123.29 6.65
C ALA A 733 -57.73 124.19 7.80
N GLU A 734 -57.25 123.99 9.02
CA GLU A 734 -57.55 124.87 10.16
C GLU A 734 -56.97 126.29 9.97
N SER A 735 -55.79 126.41 9.38
CA SER A 735 -55.17 127.71 9.12
C SER A 735 -55.88 128.48 8.01
N GLU A 736 -56.32 127.80 6.96
CA GLU A 736 -57.11 128.40 5.86
C GLU A 736 -58.51 128.80 6.36
N ALA A 737 -59.17 127.94 7.14
CA ALA A 737 -60.45 128.26 7.78
C ALA A 737 -60.36 129.52 8.66
N ARG A 738 -59.37 129.60 9.57
CA ARG A 738 -59.15 130.80 10.39
C ARG A 738 -58.80 132.04 9.59
N CYS A 739 -58.13 131.89 8.44
CA CYS A 739 -57.83 133.01 7.56
C CYS A 739 -59.11 133.58 6.93
N VAL A 740 -60.01 132.71 6.46
CA VAL A 740 -61.33 133.10 5.93
C VAL A 740 -62.22 133.70 7.03
N GLU A 741 -62.25 133.11 8.23
CA GLU A 741 -62.95 133.68 9.40
C GLU A 741 -62.45 135.10 9.71
N SER A 742 -61.12 135.29 9.79
CA SER A 742 -60.50 136.59 10.10
C SER A 742 -60.79 137.64 9.02
N GLN A 743 -60.79 137.25 7.73
CA GLN A 743 -61.17 138.15 6.63
C GLN A 743 -62.66 138.53 6.72
N GLY A 744 -63.54 137.56 7.00
CA GLY A 744 -64.96 137.82 7.24
C GLY A 744 -65.21 138.76 8.43
N GLU A 745 -64.44 138.66 9.52
CA GLU A 745 -64.51 139.62 10.62
C GLU A 745 -64.05 141.03 10.23
N LEU A 746 -63.03 141.18 9.38
CA LEU A 746 -62.58 142.49 8.88
C LEU A 746 -63.65 143.15 8.01
N ASP A 747 -64.25 142.41 7.06
CA ASP A 747 -65.33 142.93 6.20
C ASP A 747 -66.58 143.31 7.03
N VAL A 748 -66.97 142.45 7.99
CA VAL A 748 -68.11 142.70 8.89
C VAL A 748 -67.84 143.87 9.85
N THR A 749 -66.60 144.05 10.32
CA THR A 749 -66.26 145.20 11.18
C THR A 749 -66.24 146.52 10.43
N GLY A 750 -65.80 146.54 9.16
CA GLY A 750 -65.97 147.70 8.28
C GLY A 750 -67.44 148.15 8.19
N ILE A 751 -68.34 147.24 7.83
CA ILE A 751 -69.79 147.51 7.73
C ILE A 751 -70.37 147.95 9.09
N ARG A 752 -69.93 147.35 10.22
CA ARG A 752 -70.34 147.77 11.56
C ARG A 752 -69.90 149.20 11.89
N CYS A 753 -68.69 149.60 11.53
CA CYS A 753 -68.19 150.95 11.75
C CYS A 753 -68.93 151.99 10.90
N GLU A 754 -69.22 151.68 9.62
CA GLU A 754 -70.07 152.53 8.78
C GLU A 754 -71.46 152.72 9.40
N ALA A 755 -72.14 151.62 9.77
CA ALA A 755 -73.45 151.68 10.41
C ALA A 755 -73.44 152.49 11.72
N GLN A 756 -72.43 152.30 12.58
CA GLN A 756 -72.26 153.09 13.81
C GLN A 756 -72.03 154.58 13.52
N SER A 757 -71.23 154.93 12.51
CA SER A 757 -70.99 156.32 12.13
C SER A 757 -72.26 157.02 11.63
N LEU A 758 -73.10 156.31 10.87
CA LEU A 758 -74.37 156.81 10.36
C LEU A 758 -75.38 157.02 11.51
N ILE A 759 -75.47 156.06 12.44
CA ILE A 759 -76.27 156.19 13.66
C ILE A 759 -75.80 157.39 14.50
N ALA A 760 -74.50 157.55 14.70
CA ALA A 760 -73.92 158.67 15.46
C ALA A 760 -74.18 160.03 14.78
N ALA A 761 -74.06 160.10 13.45
CA ALA A 761 -74.38 161.31 12.68
C ALA A 761 -75.85 161.72 12.82
N ALA A 762 -76.78 160.76 12.74
CA ALA A 762 -78.21 161.01 12.96
C ALA A 762 -78.50 161.47 14.40
N GLN A 763 -77.86 160.87 15.40
CA GLN A 763 -77.97 161.30 16.80
C GLN A 763 -77.43 162.73 17.00
N LEU A 764 -76.30 163.08 16.40
CA LEU A 764 -75.73 164.43 16.46
C LEU A 764 -76.62 165.49 15.79
N ALA A 765 -77.25 165.17 14.65
CA ALA A 765 -78.22 166.06 14.01
C ALA A 765 -79.41 166.35 14.95
N GLY A 766 -80.07 165.29 15.44
CA GLY A 766 -81.19 165.40 16.39
C GLY A 766 -80.82 165.91 17.79
N LEU A 767 -79.53 166.15 18.07
CA LEU A 767 -79.06 166.90 19.24
C LEU A 767 -78.82 168.38 18.91
N ARG A 768 -78.25 168.71 17.74
CA ARG A 768 -78.05 170.11 17.29
C ARG A 768 -79.37 170.88 17.23
N GLU A 769 -80.38 170.35 16.54
CA GLU A 769 -81.71 170.98 16.46
C GLU A 769 -82.31 171.26 17.85
N ARG A 770 -82.13 170.34 18.80
CA ARG A 770 -82.58 170.48 20.19
C ARG A 770 -81.80 171.55 20.97
N VAL A 771 -80.50 171.74 20.69
CA VAL A 771 -79.67 172.76 21.32
C VAL A 771 -79.95 174.14 20.71
N GLU A 772 -80.10 174.25 19.39
CA GLU A 772 -80.47 175.48 18.71
C GLU A 772 -81.86 175.97 19.14
N SER A 773 -82.85 175.06 19.23
CA SER A 773 -84.18 175.37 19.78
C SER A 773 -84.11 175.92 21.20
N LYS A 774 -83.27 175.33 22.07
CA LYS A 774 -83.04 175.80 23.44
C LYS A 774 -82.33 177.16 23.48
N LEU A 775 -81.32 177.39 22.64
CA LEU A 775 -80.60 178.66 22.56
C LEU A 775 -81.50 179.79 22.05
N CYS A 776 -82.34 179.52 21.04
CA CYS A 776 -83.33 180.47 20.53
C CYS A 776 -84.34 180.87 21.62
N HIS A 777 -84.93 179.87 22.30
CA HIS A 777 -85.82 180.11 23.44
C HIS A 777 -85.14 180.89 24.57
N ARG A 778 -83.87 180.57 24.88
CA ARG A 778 -83.10 181.25 25.93
C ARG A 778 -82.83 182.72 25.59
N ARG A 779 -82.37 183.00 24.37
CA ARG A 779 -82.17 184.39 23.87
C ARG A 779 -83.45 185.21 23.96
N ALA A 780 -84.58 184.66 23.51
CA ALA A 780 -85.87 185.34 23.59
C ALA A 780 -86.29 185.65 25.05
N MET A 781 -86.01 184.75 25.99
CA MET A 781 -86.25 184.99 27.42
C MET A 781 -85.33 186.07 28.00
N ASP A 782 -84.04 186.02 27.68
CA ASP A 782 -83.05 186.99 28.17
C ASP A 782 -83.29 188.40 27.57
N GLU A 783 -83.67 188.50 26.29
CA GLU A 783 -84.11 189.75 25.64
C GLU A 783 -85.38 190.33 26.29
N LEU A 784 -86.37 189.48 26.59
CA LEU A 784 -87.61 189.89 27.26
C LEU A 784 -87.34 190.36 28.70
N ALA A 785 -86.39 189.73 29.41
CA ALA A 785 -85.94 190.18 30.73
C ALA A 785 -85.26 191.57 30.66
N ILE A 786 -84.38 191.80 29.67
CA ILE A 786 -83.75 193.11 29.44
C ILE A 786 -84.81 194.17 29.08
N ALA A 787 -85.78 193.85 28.23
CA ALA A 787 -86.86 194.75 27.86
C ALA A 787 -87.74 195.11 29.07
N LYS A 788 -88.09 194.14 29.92
CA LYS A 788 -88.81 194.35 31.17
C LYS A 788 -88.03 195.23 32.15
N ALA A 789 -86.72 195.00 32.31
CA ALA A 789 -85.87 195.78 33.20
C ALA A 789 -85.81 197.25 32.76
N LYS A 790 -85.58 197.50 31.46
CA LYS A 790 -85.62 198.85 30.87
C LYS A 790 -86.98 199.53 31.08
N ALA A 791 -88.08 198.86 30.72
CA ALA A 791 -89.41 199.42 30.89
C ALA A 791 -89.72 199.78 32.35
N LEU A 792 -89.26 199.01 33.34
CA LEU A 792 -89.40 199.34 34.75
C LEU A 792 -88.54 200.55 35.15
N SER A 793 -87.27 200.63 34.72
CA SER A 793 -86.43 201.80 34.99
C SER A 793 -86.97 203.07 34.32
N ASP A 794 -87.54 202.96 33.12
CA ASP A 794 -88.14 204.08 32.39
C ASP A 794 -89.45 204.55 33.05
N ILE A 795 -90.25 203.62 33.60
CA ILE A 795 -91.46 203.92 34.38
C ILE A 795 -91.08 204.62 35.69
N ASP A 796 -90.10 204.13 36.45
CA ASP A 796 -89.69 204.79 37.69
C ASP A 796 -89.00 206.13 37.41
N ALA A 797 -88.14 206.24 36.39
CA ALA A 797 -87.54 207.51 35.97
C ALA A 797 -88.61 208.54 35.60
N THR A 798 -89.53 208.22 34.69
CA THR A 798 -90.59 209.15 34.28
C THR A 798 -91.61 209.46 35.39
N LYS A 799 -91.77 208.56 36.37
CA LYS A 799 -92.56 208.80 37.59
C LYS A 799 -91.87 209.82 38.50
N TYR A 800 -90.58 209.67 38.78
CA TYR A 800 -89.82 210.68 39.54
C TYR A 800 -89.74 212.01 38.80
N GLU A 801 -89.47 211.99 37.49
CA GLU A 801 -89.40 213.18 36.64
C GLU A 801 -90.71 213.98 36.63
N LYS A 802 -91.87 213.31 36.47
CA LYS A 802 -93.20 213.95 36.58
C LYS A 802 -93.50 214.49 37.98
N ILE A 803 -92.99 213.84 39.03
CA ILE A 803 -93.06 214.35 40.41
C ILE A 803 -92.20 215.62 40.57
N PHE A 804 -91.04 215.73 39.91
CA PHE A 804 -90.18 216.91 39.98
C PHE A 804 -90.63 218.07 39.10
N GLU A 805 -91.04 217.83 37.85
CA GLU A 805 -91.39 218.90 36.89
C GLU A 805 -92.66 219.65 37.27
N ALA A 806 -93.78 218.93 37.43
CA ALA A 806 -95.10 219.55 37.58
C ALA A 806 -95.32 220.20 38.97
N LEU A 807 -94.54 219.82 39.97
CA LEU A 807 -94.47 220.53 41.25
C LEU A 807 -93.85 221.93 41.08
N GLY A 808 -92.97 222.12 40.10
CA GLY A 808 -92.45 223.43 39.69
C GLY A 808 -91.38 224.02 40.62
N LYS A 809 -90.39 224.71 40.03
CA LYS A 809 -89.21 225.21 40.77
C LYS A 809 -89.55 226.11 41.97
N GLY A 810 -90.54 226.99 41.84
CA GLY A 810 -90.96 227.87 42.94
C GLY A 810 -91.58 227.14 44.14
N THR A 811 -92.19 225.98 43.93
CA THR A 811 -92.87 225.22 45.00
C THR A 811 -91.91 224.29 45.73
N PHE A 812 -90.87 223.79 45.06
CA PHE A 812 -89.85 222.94 45.69
C PHE A 812 -89.02 223.72 46.74
N GLU A 813 -88.69 224.99 46.48
CA GLU A 813 -88.09 225.88 47.49
C GLU A 813 -89.02 226.15 48.67
N ALA A 814 -90.33 226.24 48.43
CA ALA A 814 -91.32 226.45 49.50
C ALA A 814 -91.44 225.22 50.42
N ILE A 815 -91.47 224.01 49.87
CA ILE A 815 -91.56 222.75 50.63
C ILE A 815 -90.34 222.56 51.54
N ALA A 816 -89.13 222.87 51.05
CA ALA A 816 -87.90 222.80 51.85
C ALA A 816 -87.89 223.79 53.04
N ARG A 817 -88.67 224.87 53.00
CA ARG A 817 -88.75 225.89 54.07
C ARG A 817 -89.95 225.76 55.00
N ALA A 818 -90.89 224.85 54.76
CA ALA A 818 -92.05 224.71 55.65
C ALA A 818 -91.64 224.21 57.06
N GLY A 819 -90.62 223.37 57.13
CA GLY A 819 -90.12 222.68 58.34
C GLY A 819 -89.64 223.51 59.53
N PRO A 820 -89.48 224.85 59.46
CA PRO A 820 -89.19 225.67 60.65
C PRO A 820 -90.18 226.80 61.03
N GLU A 821 -91.39 226.93 60.45
CA GLU A 821 -92.28 228.10 60.74
C GLU A 821 -93.57 227.92 61.62
N LEU A 822 -94.45 226.92 61.41
CA LEU A 822 -95.81 226.94 62.00
C LEU A 822 -95.99 226.41 63.45
N LYS A 823 -95.37 225.32 63.94
CA LYS A 823 -95.25 225.00 65.40
C LYS A 823 -94.35 225.98 66.21
N ALA A 824 -94.29 227.25 65.80
CA ALA A 824 -93.82 228.40 66.58
C ALA A 824 -94.95 229.44 66.74
N LYS A 825 -95.91 229.46 65.79
CA LYS A 825 -97.32 229.79 66.09
C LYS A 825 -98.00 228.77 67.02
N LEU A 826 -97.23 227.78 67.54
CA LEU A 826 -97.53 227.01 68.77
C LEU A 826 -97.14 227.71 70.09
N LEU A 827 -96.48 228.88 70.08
CA LEU A 827 -95.68 229.35 71.22
C LEU A 827 -95.76 230.87 71.60
N GLN A 828 -96.85 231.62 71.31
CA GLN A 828 -97.00 233.10 71.52
C GLN A 828 -97.61 233.80 72.81
N ALA A 829 -98.83 233.75 73.42
CA ALA A 829 -100.27 233.46 73.16
C ALA A 829 -101.11 232.28 73.79
N LEU A 830 -100.63 231.50 74.78
CA LEU A 830 -101.41 230.55 75.67
C LEU A 830 -100.81 230.51 77.09
N GLY A 831 -101.47 230.91 78.18
CA GLY A 831 -102.80 231.51 78.26
C GLY A 831 -102.85 232.83 77.51
N LEU A 832 -102.10 233.85 77.97
CA LEU A 832 -101.59 234.89 77.06
C LEU A 832 -100.23 234.51 76.45
N LYS A 833 -99.64 233.39 76.90
CA LYS A 833 -98.19 233.23 77.15
C LYS A 833 -97.39 232.45 76.07
N GLY A 834 -97.88 231.30 75.57
CA GLY A 834 -97.59 230.78 74.23
C GLY A 834 -98.18 229.42 73.81
N PHE A 835 -98.72 229.22 72.59
CA PHE A 835 -99.96 229.73 71.92
C PHE A 835 -100.48 228.66 70.98
N LEU A 836 -101.72 228.19 71.03
CA LEU A 836 -102.28 227.41 69.90
C LEU A 836 -101.39 226.22 69.45
N VAL A 837 -100.96 225.41 70.43
CA VAL A 837 -101.26 223.97 70.49
C VAL A 837 -101.25 223.20 69.17
N THR A 838 -100.45 222.12 69.13
CA THR A 838 -100.39 221.07 68.08
C THR A 838 -100.21 221.53 66.62
N ASP A 839 -99.00 221.30 66.08
CA ASP A 839 -98.61 221.44 64.67
C ASP A 839 -98.68 222.86 64.02
N GLY A 840 -97.90 223.17 62.97
CA GLY A 840 -97.24 222.25 62.03
C GLY A 840 -95.80 222.56 61.60
N SER A 841 -95.14 221.53 61.08
CA SER A 841 -93.82 221.53 60.42
C SER A 841 -92.54 221.79 61.25
N THR A 842 -92.49 222.78 62.16
CA THR A 842 -91.32 223.14 63.03
C THR A 842 -90.87 222.04 64.01
N PRO A 843 -90.02 222.32 65.01
CA PRO A 843 -88.93 223.29 65.06
C PRO A 843 -87.60 222.53 65.14
N ILE A 844 -86.89 222.69 66.25
CA ILE A 844 -86.16 221.61 66.90
C ILE A 844 -86.89 220.27 66.75
N ASN A 845 -86.19 219.22 66.36
CA ASN A 845 -86.42 217.88 66.87
C ASN A 845 -85.12 217.08 66.71
N LEU A 846 -84.48 216.48 67.71
CA LEU A 846 -84.97 215.75 68.91
C LEU A 846 -85.81 214.50 68.62
N LEU A 847 -86.16 214.18 67.37
CA LEU A 847 -86.88 212.93 67.03
C LEU A 847 -85.99 211.82 66.45
N GLY A 848 -85.00 212.15 65.60
CA GLY A 848 -84.27 211.12 64.83
C GLY A 848 -83.46 210.10 65.65
N ILE A 849 -83.25 210.35 66.95
CA ILE A 849 -82.53 209.42 67.85
C ILE A 849 -83.45 208.28 68.35
N ALA A 850 -84.77 208.38 68.15
CA ALA A 850 -85.74 207.34 68.54
C ALA A 850 -85.94 206.23 67.49
N ASP A 851 -85.71 206.52 66.21
CA ASP A 851 -85.38 205.49 65.21
C ASP A 851 -83.86 205.25 65.30
N CYS A 852 -83.40 204.49 66.29
CA CYS A 852 -83.45 203.03 66.26
C CYS A 852 -83.36 202.45 64.83
N VAL A 853 -82.37 201.62 64.49
CA VAL A 853 -82.18 200.27 65.06
C VAL A 853 -83.42 199.35 64.85
N LEU A 854 -84.46 199.80 64.13
CA LEU A 854 -85.70 199.06 63.85
C LEU A 854 -85.74 198.34 62.49
N HIS A 855 -85.11 198.89 61.44
CA HIS A 855 -85.26 198.36 60.07
C HIS A 855 -83.93 198.08 59.36
N LYS A 856 -83.44 196.85 59.51
CA LYS A 856 -82.46 196.20 58.62
C LYS A 856 -82.72 194.70 58.51
N ASN A 857 -83.12 194.21 57.33
CA ASN A 857 -82.37 193.20 56.58
C ASN A 857 -83.05 192.80 55.26
N GLY A 858 -82.20 192.51 54.27
CA GLY A 858 -82.51 192.29 52.86
C GLY A 858 -81.48 193.05 52.00
N ASN A 859 -81.01 192.56 50.85
CA ASN A 859 -81.13 191.21 50.28
C ASN A 859 -79.92 190.95 49.35
N ASP A 860 -79.72 189.68 48.96
CA ASP A 860 -78.93 189.21 47.81
C ASP A 860 -77.44 189.56 47.65
N ALA A 861 -76.72 188.64 46.98
CA ALA A 861 -75.61 188.97 46.09
C ALA A 861 -75.64 188.00 44.89
N LEU A 862 -75.59 188.56 43.69
CA LEU A 862 -75.50 187.85 42.40
C LEU A 862 -74.03 187.77 41.94
N PRO A 863 -73.75 187.23 40.74
CA PRO A 863 -73.72 188.09 39.56
C PRO A 863 -74.73 187.72 38.45
#